data_AF-F0KJL2-F1
#
_entry.id   AF-F0KJL2-F1
#
_cell.length_a   1.000
_cell.length_b   1.000
_cell.length_c   1.000
_cell.angle_alpha   90.00
_cell.angle_beta   90.00
_cell.angle_gamma   90.00
#
_symmetry.space_group_name_H-M   'P 1'
#
loop_
_entity.id
_entity.type
_entity.pdbx_description
1 polymer ?
#
loop_
_entity_poly.entity_id
_entity_poly.type
_entity_poly.pdbx_seq_one_letter_code
_entity_poly.pdbx_strand_id
1 'polypeptide(L)'
;MEVNILEKAFEVLVDKVFSNIKDLAGYQIDKRNYENLCREAYNKLSFLDQVKTINDFGDSISLYDFFVHPYLIDLTKNKKEFTVNSIKDFACNKKVLISGIVGQGKSILMRHLAIQESFNGERFPVFVELKELEDNESLEAFMRKSIESWLQTDNQKIVSYLLKEGKVIFFFDGFDEIKTSNMEKIVRDFEKIDKKFPKLNFIVSSRPEDSIDKSTIFKKYLIKKLELGDQLNIIQKLVKDNQLQKNLTTTLSKSSKDIIGVLVTPLMVNFYVYLYKTEQIIGDNLKLFYNKIFDLVARKHDGTKILYKRVYATKLTIDQLEAAFECICYLCSRKGTFFFNEYSFREIVEKTIKFNKFQCAIDDLIKDLTTGLCFIGKESESFAFMHTSIAEFFAAKFVSKNADIKGLYTDLKNNYSKYDNLIKYLEVIDKKSFYINFLDDLLNENYDYFKSKSIVDNILISIKDYNKVYSKEDMQRLRKNNISVLILFEKSVHPYFVFKFLDSFEGQVQKDLSKKYKYANSFEFEIIYSGKRVDEKVNSEEQIVTVEEENIISSRIQSENYYLYETVDVETQHGTKSKKDIDNKIKNGNFESINARSSLDLSNINLHNNSFILKLDAMKKEISEYKLPRAINDLF
;
A
#
# COMPACT_ATOMS: atom_id res chain seq x y z
N MET A 1 22.50 -26.09 -19.59
CA MET A 1 23.26 -26.70 -18.47
C MET A 1 22.35 -26.97 -17.26
N GLU A 2 21.30 -26.17 -17.04
CA GLU A 2 20.36 -26.30 -15.91
C GLU A 2 19.39 -27.50 -15.98
N VAL A 3 18.92 -27.92 -17.16
CA VAL A 3 17.99 -29.06 -17.31
C VAL A 3 18.56 -30.37 -16.74
N ASN A 4 19.84 -30.65 -17.01
CA ASN A 4 20.55 -31.85 -16.51
C ASN A 4 20.81 -31.81 -14.99
N ILE A 5 20.79 -30.63 -14.36
CA ILE A 5 21.00 -30.47 -12.91
C ILE A 5 19.68 -30.71 -12.17
N LEU A 6 18.59 -30.16 -12.69
CA LEU A 6 17.24 -30.42 -12.22
C LEU A 6 16.96 -31.93 -12.29
N GLU A 7 17.07 -32.55 -13.46
CA GLU A 7 16.74 -33.98 -13.68
C GLU A 7 17.46 -34.90 -12.67
N LYS A 8 18.77 -34.73 -12.49
CA LYS A 8 19.55 -35.49 -11.50
C LYS A 8 19.14 -35.22 -10.06
N ALA A 9 18.81 -33.98 -9.71
CA ALA A 9 18.35 -33.66 -8.36
C ALA A 9 17.00 -34.33 -8.04
N PHE A 10 16.11 -34.41 -9.02
CA PHE A 10 14.83 -35.07 -8.86
C PHE A 10 14.96 -36.60 -8.81
N GLU A 11 15.84 -37.21 -9.60
CA GLU A 11 16.13 -38.65 -9.46
C GLU A 11 16.59 -38.98 -8.03
N VAL A 12 17.52 -38.18 -7.48
CA VAL A 12 17.99 -38.34 -6.10
C VAL A 12 16.88 -38.11 -5.07
N LEU A 13 16.00 -37.12 -5.28
CA LEU A 13 14.83 -36.89 -4.43
C LEU A 13 13.92 -38.11 -4.39
N VAL A 14 13.54 -38.62 -5.55
CA VAL A 14 12.63 -39.77 -5.65
C VAL A 14 13.31 -41.01 -5.05
N ASP A 15 14.58 -41.26 -5.36
CA ASP A 15 15.33 -42.35 -4.71
C ASP A 15 15.36 -42.23 -3.19
N LYS A 16 15.58 -41.04 -2.61
CA LYS A 16 15.57 -40.89 -1.14
C LYS A 16 14.18 -41.05 -0.51
N VAL A 17 13.14 -40.55 -1.18
CA VAL A 17 11.75 -40.63 -0.69
C VAL A 17 11.24 -42.07 -0.75
N PHE A 18 11.57 -42.79 -1.82
CA PHE A 18 11.02 -44.12 -2.11
C PHE A 18 12.00 -45.27 -1.82
N SER A 19 13.29 -45.04 -1.56
CA SER A 19 14.23 -46.11 -1.16
C SER A 19 13.92 -46.74 0.19
N ASN A 20 13.12 -46.10 1.06
CA ASN A 20 12.62 -46.75 2.28
C ASN A 20 11.38 -47.63 2.02
N ILE A 21 10.84 -47.59 0.79
CA ILE A 21 9.81 -48.50 0.26
C ILE A 21 10.49 -49.76 -0.31
N LYS A 22 11.76 -50.00 0.08
CA LYS A 22 12.67 -51.07 -0.41
C LYS A 22 12.06 -52.47 -0.51
N ASP A 23 11.03 -52.78 0.28
CA ASP A 23 10.14 -53.92 -0.01
C ASP A 23 9.12 -53.52 -1.09
N LEU A 24 9.59 -53.26 -2.31
CA LEU A 24 8.76 -53.01 -3.50
C LEU A 24 7.72 -54.12 -3.71
N ALA A 25 8.01 -55.34 -3.22
CA ALA A 25 7.09 -56.47 -3.17
C ALA A 25 5.87 -56.24 -2.24
N GLY A 26 6.04 -55.56 -1.10
CA GLY A 26 4.96 -55.27 -0.14
C GLY A 26 4.01 -54.16 -0.61
N TYR A 27 4.51 -53.26 -1.46
CA TYR A 27 3.74 -52.17 -2.08
C TYR A 27 3.34 -52.43 -3.53
N GLN A 28 3.75 -53.56 -4.14
CA GLN A 28 3.42 -53.92 -5.54
C GLN A 28 3.83 -52.85 -6.58
N ILE A 29 5.02 -52.27 -6.45
CA ILE A 29 5.55 -51.32 -7.44
C ILE A 29 6.63 -52.01 -8.26
N ASP A 30 6.44 -52.12 -9.58
CA ASP A 30 7.49 -52.61 -10.48
C ASP A 30 8.45 -51.47 -10.92
N LYS A 31 9.60 -51.85 -11.49
CA LYS A 31 10.64 -50.90 -11.91
C LYS A 31 10.15 -49.87 -12.95
N ARG A 32 9.26 -50.28 -13.86
CA ARG A 32 8.77 -49.41 -14.94
C ARG A 32 7.78 -48.38 -14.42
N ASN A 33 6.93 -48.79 -13.47
CA ASN A 33 6.03 -47.89 -12.75
C ASN A 33 6.81 -46.90 -11.89
N TYR A 34 7.93 -47.31 -11.29
CA TYR A 34 8.83 -46.43 -10.57
C TYR A 34 9.47 -45.36 -11.48
N GLU A 35 10.04 -45.75 -12.62
CA GLU A 35 10.63 -44.82 -13.59
C GLU A 35 9.61 -43.81 -14.13
N ASN A 36 8.38 -44.26 -14.42
CA ASN A 36 7.29 -43.38 -14.84
C ASN A 36 6.91 -42.38 -13.73
N LEU A 37 6.83 -42.82 -12.48
CA LEU A 37 6.55 -41.95 -11.34
C LEU A 37 7.63 -40.87 -11.19
N CYS A 38 8.92 -41.23 -11.31
CA CYS A 38 10.02 -40.25 -11.30
C CYS A 38 9.86 -39.18 -12.38
N ARG A 39 9.57 -39.61 -13.61
CA ARG A 39 9.45 -38.72 -14.78
C ARG A 39 8.26 -37.77 -14.69
N GLU A 40 7.11 -38.27 -14.24
CA GLU A 40 5.89 -37.44 -14.12
C GLU A 40 6.04 -36.40 -12.99
N ALA A 41 6.62 -36.81 -11.87
CA ALA A 41 6.99 -35.94 -10.78
C ALA A 41 7.94 -34.82 -11.22
N TYR A 42 8.98 -35.17 -12.00
CA TYR A 42 9.90 -34.22 -12.62
C TYR A 42 9.17 -33.19 -13.48
N ASN A 43 8.32 -33.67 -14.40
CA ASN A 43 7.59 -32.82 -15.34
C ASN A 43 6.70 -31.80 -14.59
N LYS A 44 5.99 -32.23 -13.54
CA LYS A 44 5.17 -31.30 -12.75
C LYS A 44 5.97 -30.25 -12.01
N LEU A 45 7.14 -30.60 -11.50
CA LEU A 45 8.02 -29.65 -10.81
C LEU A 45 8.64 -28.66 -11.80
N SER A 46 8.98 -29.07 -13.01
CA SER A 46 9.45 -28.16 -14.05
C SER A 46 8.36 -27.19 -14.51
N PHE A 47 7.09 -27.59 -14.53
CA PHE A 47 5.97 -26.67 -14.79
C PHE A 47 5.78 -25.61 -13.69
N LEU A 48 6.27 -25.81 -12.46
CA LEU A 48 6.18 -24.78 -11.42
C LEU A 48 7.09 -23.58 -11.70
N ASP A 49 8.23 -23.82 -12.35
CA ASP A 49 9.18 -22.77 -12.77
C ASP A 49 8.59 -21.87 -13.86
N GLN A 50 7.68 -22.41 -14.67
CA GLN A 50 7.13 -21.72 -15.82
C GLN A 50 5.91 -20.88 -15.43
N VAL A 51 6.05 -19.56 -15.55
CA VAL A 51 5.04 -18.58 -15.12
C VAL A 51 4.85 -17.49 -16.16
N LYS A 52 3.64 -16.95 -16.23
CA LYS A 52 3.29 -15.84 -17.13
C LYS A 52 3.37 -14.51 -16.41
N THR A 53 3.99 -13.52 -17.04
CA THR A 53 4.05 -12.16 -16.51
C THR A 53 3.35 -11.15 -17.42
N ILE A 54 3.02 -9.99 -16.86
CA ILE A 54 2.42 -8.86 -17.60
C ILE A 54 3.41 -8.25 -18.60
N ASN A 55 4.71 -8.29 -18.28
CA ASN A 55 5.76 -7.63 -19.06
C ASN A 55 6.21 -8.45 -20.28
N ASP A 56 5.95 -9.75 -20.29
CA ASP A 56 6.32 -10.68 -21.38
C ASP A 56 5.12 -11.06 -22.24
N PHE A 57 4.10 -10.21 -22.31
CA PHE A 57 2.92 -10.39 -23.18
C PHE A 57 2.23 -11.77 -23.05
N GLY A 58 2.28 -12.39 -21.86
CA GLY A 58 1.64 -13.67 -21.60
C GLY A 58 2.45 -14.89 -22.06
N ASP A 59 3.69 -14.69 -22.53
CA ASP A 59 4.66 -15.77 -22.71
C ASP A 59 5.02 -16.39 -21.35
N SER A 60 5.31 -17.69 -21.38
CA SER A 60 5.82 -18.39 -20.22
C SER A 60 7.32 -18.13 -20.11
N ILE A 61 7.74 -17.59 -18.97
CA ILE A 61 9.15 -17.39 -18.63
C ILE A 61 9.49 -18.15 -17.35
N SER A 62 10.78 -18.41 -17.13
CA SER A 62 11.24 -18.98 -15.87
C SER A 62 10.99 -18.00 -14.73
N LEU A 63 10.53 -18.53 -13.61
CA LEU A 63 10.36 -17.80 -12.36
C LEU A 63 11.67 -17.12 -11.94
N TYR A 64 12.79 -17.80 -12.14
CA TYR A 64 14.10 -17.33 -11.70
C TYR A 64 14.65 -16.16 -12.52
N ASP A 65 14.07 -15.88 -13.70
CA ASP A 65 14.43 -14.68 -14.50
C ASP A 65 14.07 -13.39 -13.77
N PHE A 66 13.07 -13.41 -12.88
CA PHE A 66 12.58 -12.20 -12.21
C PHE A 66 12.39 -12.33 -10.69
N PHE A 67 12.51 -13.53 -10.12
CA PHE A 67 12.25 -13.75 -8.71
C PHE A 67 13.22 -12.97 -7.81
N VAL A 68 12.68 -12.15 -6.91
CA VAL A 68 13.42 -11.48 -5.82
C VAL A 68 12.93 -12.05 -4.50
N HIS A 69 13.85 -12.44 -3.62
CA HIS A 69 13.50 -13.00 -2.33
C HIS A 69 12.76 -11.98 -1.48
N PRO A 70 11.52 -12.28 -1.03
CA PRO A 70 10.78 -11.37 -0.18
C PRO A 70 11.31 -11.38 1.26
N TYR A 71 11.11 -10.27 1.96
CA TYR A 71 11.24 -10.19 3.42
C TYR A 71 9.94 -10.64 4.08
N LEU A 72 10.05 -11.54 5.07
CA LEU A 72 8.95 -12.00 5.90
C LEU A 72 9.13 -11.53 7.34
N ILE A 73 8.02 -11.27 8.00
CA ILE A 73 7.93 -10.89 9.42
C ILE A 73 7.35 -12.08 10.19
N ASP A 74 8.06 -12.58 11.21
CA ASP A 74 7.51 -13.59 12.14
C ASP A 74 6.54 -12.93 13.12
N LEU A 75 5.24 -13.17 12.94
CA LEU A 75 4.18 -12.57 13.76
C LEU A 75 4.11 -13.12 15.19
N THR A 76 4.87 -14.18 15.48
CA THR A 76 4.81 -14.88 16.77
C THR A 76 6.08 -14.70 17.62
N LYS A 77 7.16 -14.14 17.05
CA LYS A 77 8.44 -13.87 17.76
C LYS A 77 8.94 -12.45 17.47
N ASN A 78 8.54 -11.49 18.29
CA ASN A 78 9.05 -10.11 18.32
C ASN A 78 9.11 -9.41 16.94
N LYS A 79 8.23 -9.78 15.98
CA LYS A 79 8.18 -9.20 14.62
C LYS A 79 9.55 -9.17 13.93
N LYS A 80 10.35 -10.24 14.07
CA LYS A 80 11.67 -10.31 13.41
C LYS A 80 11.51 -10.42 11.90
N GLU A 81 12.21 -9.55 11.17
CA GLU A 81 12.30 -9.59 9.70
C GLU A 81 13.42 -10.56 9.24
N PHE A 82 13.17 -11.31 8.17
CA PHE A 82 14.15 -12.18 7.54
C PHE A 82 13.81 -12.43 6.06
N THR A 83 14.83 -12.71 5.25
CA THR A 83 14.65 -13.10 3.85
C THR A 83 14.37 -14.59 3.74
N VAL A 84 13.50 -15.00 2.83
CA VAL A 84 13.16 -16.41 2.61
C VAL A 84 13.71 -16.93 1.29
N ASN A 85 14.55 -17.97 1.40
CA ASN A 85 15.08 -18.72 0.28
C ASN A 85 14.59 -20.19 0.29
N SER A 86 14.46 -20.81 1.46
CA SER A 86 14.06 -22.21 1.57
C SER A 86 13.20 -22.46 2.81
N ILE A 87 12.62 -23.65 2.92
CA ILE A 87 11.80 -24.02 4.09
C ILE A 87 12.61 -23.96 5.41
N LYS A 88 13.94 -24.14 5.33
CA LYS A 88 14.83 -24.09 6.51
C LYS A 88 14.83 -22.72 7.19
N ASP A 89 14.51 -21.66 6.46
CA ASP A 89 14.46 -20.30 6.98
C ASP A 89 13.29 -20.09 7.95
N PHE A 90 12.26 -20.94 7.90
CA PHE A 90 11.16 -20.94 8.86
C PHE A 90 11.51 -21.62 10.19
N ALA A 91 12.79 -21.71 10.55
CA ALA A 91 13.28 -22.30 11.81
C ALA A 91 12.68 -23.71 12.10
N CYS A 92 12.54 -24.52 11.04
CA CYS A 92 11.98 -25.87 11.09
C CYS A 92 10.51 -25.96 11.56
N ASN A 93 9.73 -24.87 11.47
CA ASN A 93 8.29 -24.93 11.73
C ASN A 93 7.60 -25.81 10.67
N LYS A 94 6.78 -26.75 11.14
CA LYS A 94 6.16 -27.78 10.27
C LYS A 94 4.87 -27.32 9.59
N LYS A 95 4.16 -26.38 10.21
CA LYS A 95 2.87 -25.84 9.74
C LYS A 95 3.01 -24.34 9.66
N VAL A 96 3.05 -23.83 8.45
CA VAL A 96 3.38 -22.43 8.16
C VAL A 96 2.21 -21.80 7.45
N LEU A 97 1.79 -20.62 7.92
CA LEU A 97 0.85 -19.75 7.22
C LEU A 97 1.63 -18.53 6.74
N ILE A 98 1.62 -18.28 5.43
CA ILE A 98 2.21 -17.10 4.79
C ILE A 98 1.08 -16.17 4.35
N SER A 99 0.96 -15.04 5.03
CA SER A 99 -0.05 -14.03 4.76
C SER A 99 0.51 -12.87 3.93
N GLY A 100 -0.29 -12.35 3.01
CA GLY A 100 0.08 -11.16 2.24
C GLY A 100 -1.02 -10.63 1.32
N ILE A 101 -0.88 -9.39 0.84
CA ILE A 101 -1.89 -8.70 0.02
C ILE A 101 -1.95 -9.28 -1.39
N VAL A 102 -2.95 -8.82 -2.13
CA VAL A 102 -3.02 -9.03 -3.58
C VAL A 102 -1.74 -8.52 -4.23
N GLY A 103 -1.19 -9.31 -5.14
CA GLY A 103 0.00 -8.93 -5.88
C GLY A 103 1.31 -8.99 -5.08
N GLN A 104 1.28 -9.40 -3.80
CA GLN A 104 2.48 -9.50 -2.94
C GLN A 104 3.43 -10.65 -3.33
N GLY A 105 3.01 -11.52 -4.26
CA GLY A 105 3.84 -12.63 -4.75
C GLY A 105 3.74 -13.91 -3.91
N LYS A 106 2.63 -14.14 -3.20
CA LYS A 106 2.39 -15.38 -2.42
C LYS A 106 2.57 -16.64 -3.27
N SER A 107 1.83 -16.77 -4.36
CA SER A 107 1.93 -17.92 -5.28
C SER A 107 3.33 -18.10 -5.86
N ILE A 108 4.01 -16.99 -6.14
CA ILE A 108 5.38 -16.96 -6.66
C ILE A 108 6.35 -17.52 -5.60
N LEU A 109 6.24 -17.07 -4.35
CA LEU A 109 7.03 -17.60 -3.23
C LEU A 109 6.72 -19.08 -2.97
N MET A 110 5.46 -19.49 -3.04
CA MET A 110 5.06 -20.89 -2.85
C MET A 110 5.67 -21.80 -3.93
N ARG A 111 5.67 -21.38 -5.20
CA ARG A 111 6.34 -22.08 -6.29
C ARG A 111 7.85 -22.17 -6.08
N HIS A 112 8.50 -21.05 -5.71
CA HIS A 112 9.92 -21.02 -5.39
C HIS A 112 10.26 -22.03 -4.28
N LEU A 113 9.53 -22.01 -3.16
CA LEU A 113 9.77 -22.91 -2.04
C LEU A 113 9.56 -24.39 -2.41
N ALA A 114 8.55 -24.70 -3.23
CA ALA A 114 8.31 -26.06 -3.72
C ALA A 114 9.47 -26.55 -4.59
N ILE A 115 9.96 -25.71 -5.51
CA ILE A 115 11.13 -26.03 -6.34
C ILE A 115 12.38 -26.19 -5.46
N GLN A 116 12.60 -25.31 -4.48
CA GLN A 116 13.76 -25.41 -3.58
C GLN A 116 13.74 -26.68 -2.73
N GLU A 117 12.57 -27.12 -2.26
CA GLU A 117 12.48 -28.37 -1.51
C GLU A 117 12.83 -29.59 -2.36
N SER A 118 12.51 -29.54 -3.65
CA SER A 118 12.85 -30.63 -4.55
C SER A 118 14.36 -30.86 -4.66
N PHE A 119 15.16 -29.80 -4.57
CA PHE A 119 16.62 -29.88 -4.55
C PHE A 119 17.18 -30.39 -3.22
N ASN A 120 16.49 -30.16 -2.09
CA ASN A 120 16.91 -30.68 -0.78
C ASN A 120 16.85 -32.22 -0.73
N GLY A 121 15.88 -32.82 -1.42
CA GLY A 121 15.78 -34.28 -1.56
C GLY A 121 15.22 -35.02 -0.34
N GLU A 122 14.67 -34.32 0.67
CA GLU A 122 14.17 -34.94 1.91
C GLU A 122 12.68 -35.31 1.86
N ARG A 123 11.88 -34.49 1.19
CA ARG A 123 10.43 -34.63 1.07
C ARG A 123 10.00 -34.27 -0.34
N PHE A 124 8.99 -34.97 -0.84
CA PHE A 124 8.40 -34.67 -2.13
C PHE A 124 7.44 -33.45 -2.02
N PRO A 125 7.69 -32.34 -2.74
CA PRO A 125 6.83 -31.17 -2.71
C PRO A 125 5.57 -31.39 -3.56
N VAL A 126 4.40 -31.14 -2.96
CA VAL A 126 3.09 -31.24 -3.62
C VAL A 126 2.46 -29.85 -3.60
N PHE A 127 2.50 -29.16 -4.74
CA PHE A 127 1.87 -27.85 -4.91
C PHE A 127 0.42 -28.01 -5.38
N VAL A 128 -0.50 -27.31 -4.72
CA VAL A 128 -1.93 -27.34 -5.00
C VAL A 128 -2.54 -25.96 -4.84
N GLU A 129 -3.47 -25.60 -5.71
CA GLU A 129 -4.24 -24.37 -5.60
C GLU A 129 -5.56 -24.68 -4.90
N LEU A 130 -5.85 -24.03 -3.77
CA LEU A 130 -7.02 -24.35 -2.94
C LEU A 130 -8.35 -24.04 -3.61
N LYS A 131 -8.37 -23.20 -4.67
CA LYS A 131 -9.54 -23.00 -5.52
C LYS A 131 -9.98 -24.25 -6.29
N GLU A 132 -9.10 -25.25 -6.42
CA GLU A 132 -9.41 -26.53 -7.08
C GLU A 132 -10.17 -27.49 -6.15
N LEU A 133 -10.25 -27.17 -4.85
CA LEU A 133 -10.99 -27.96 -3.87
C LEU A 133 -12.49 -27.89 -4.17
N GLU A 134 -13.12 -29.06 -4.34
CA GLU A 134 -14.56 -29.14 -4.56
C GLU A 134 -15.35 -28.92 -3.25
N ASP A 135 -16.54 -28.31 -3.34
CA ASP A 135 -17.30 -27.88 -2.14
C ASP A 135 -17.56 -29.00 -1.11
N ASN A 136 -17.87 -30.20 -1.61
CA ASN A 136 -18.21 -31.36 -0.80
C ASN A 136 -16.99 -32.24 -0.47
N GLU A 137 -15.83 -31.94 -1.03
CA GLU A 137 -14.59 -32.68 -0.78
C GLU A 137 -14.03 -32.35 0.61
N SER A 138 -13.34 -33.31 1.23
CA SER A 138 -12.58 -33.08 2.46
C SER A 138 -11.13 -32.76 2.11
N LEU A 139 -10.44 -31.96 2.93
CA LEU A 139 -9.05 -31.63 2.64
C LEU A 139 -8.15 -32.88 2.55
N GLU A 140 -8.42 -33.92 3.35
CA GLU A 140 -7.67 -35.18 3.24
C GLU A 140 -7.91 -35.89 1.90
N ALA A 141 -9.16 -35.93 1.41
CA ALA A 141 -9.47 -36.52 0.12
C ALA A 141 -8.77 -35.76 -1.02
N PHE A 142 -8.82 -34.43 -0.97
CA PHE A 142 -8.11 -33.56 -1.90
C PHE A 142 -6.61 -33.84 -1.89
N MET A 143 -5.98 -33.87 -0.71
CA MET A 143 -4.56 -34.20 -0.58
C MET A 143 -4.18 -35.55 -1.17
N ARG A 144 -5.00 -36.58 -0.98
CA ARG A 144 -4.77 -37.91 -1.55
C ARG A 144 -4.84 -37.87 -3.08
N LYS A 145 -5.91 -37.27 -3.62
CA LYS A 145 -6.10 -37.02 -5.06
C LYS A 145 -4.94 -36.23 -5.65
N SER A 146 -4.42 -35.23 -4.92
CA SER A 146 -3.24 -34.48 -5.34
C SER A 146 -1.99 -35.35 -5.39
N ILE A 147 -1.69 -36.16 -4.37
CA ILE A 147 -0.54 -37.08 -4.40
C ILE A 147 -0.66 -38.06 -5.58
N GLU A 148 -1.84 -38.66 -5.75
CA GLU A 148 -2.13 -39.60 -6.83
C GLU A 148 -1.89 -38.95 -8.20
N SER A 149 -2.38 -37.73 -8.37
CA SER A 149 -2.15 -36.94 -9.58
C SER A 149 -0.65 -36.61 -9.76
N TRP A 150 0.03 -36.16 -8.71
CA TRP A 150 1.44 -35.73 -8.78
C TRP A 150 2.39 -36.88 -9.10
N LEU A 151 2.11 -38.07 -8.59
CA LEU A 151 2.95 -39.26 -8.72
C LEU A 151 2.42 -40.27 -9.77
N GLN A 152 1.24 -40.02 -10.33
CA GLN A 152 0.54 -40.92 -11.26
C GLN A 152 0.42 -42.35 -10.69
N THR A 153 -0.03 -42.46 -9.44
CA THR A 153 -0.22 -43.72 -8.73
C THR A 153 -1.60 -43.77 -8.07
N ASP A 154 -2.28 -44.91 -8.16
CA ASP A 154 -3.56 -45.19 -7.48
C ASP A 154 -3.37 -45.99 -6.17
N ASN A 155 -2.13 -46.28 -5.81
CA ASN A 155 -1.80 -47.16 -4.70
C ASN A 155 -1.94 -46.47 -3.34
N GLN A 156 -3.09 -46.69 -2.71
CA GLN A 156 -3.44 -46.12 -1.42
C GLN A 156 -2.48 -46.46 -0.28
N LYS A 157 -1.75 -47.58 -0.36
CA LYS A 157 -0.74 -47.92 0.66
C LYS A 157 0.46 -46.96 0.56
N ILE A 158 0.90 -46.63 -0.64
CA ILE A 158 1.97 -45.65 -0.87
C ILE A 158 1.52 -44.28 -0.38
N VAL A 159 0.36 -43.80 -0.83
CA VAL A 159 -0.18 -42.49 -0.42
C VAL A 159 -0.26 -42.38 1.09
N SER A 160 -0.78 -43.42 1.74
CA SER A 160 -0.89 -43.45 3.20
C SER A 160 0.47 -43.50 3.92
N TYR A 161 1.45 -44.21 3.36
CA TYR A 161 2.83 -44.20 3.86
C TYR A 161 3.45 -42.80 3.76
N LEU A 162 3.33 -42.16 2.60
CA LEU A 162 3.90 -40.83 2.35
C LEU A 162 3.37 -39.78 3.34
N LEU A 163 2.06 -39.81 3.60
CA LEU A 163 1.40 -38.93 4.58
C LEU A 163 1.84 -39.24 6.02
N LYS A 164 1.82 -40.52 6.44
CA LYS A 164 2.17 -40.92 7.82
C LYS A 164 3.62 -40.64 8.16
N GLU A 165 4.53 -40.89 7.22
CA GLU A 165 5.97 -40.71 7.44
C GLU A 165 6.46 -39.29 7.15
N GLY A 166 5.59 -38.38 6.70
CA GLY A 166 5.96 -37.00 6.37
C GLY A 166 6.97 -36.93 5.22
N LYS A 167 6.86 -37.87 4.27
CA LYS A 167 7.70 -37.98 3.07
C LYS A 167 7.26 -37.06 1.93
N VAL A 168 6.13 -36.39 2.11
CA VAL A 168 5.63 -35.31 1.28
C VAL A 168 5.53 -34.03 2.11
N ILE A 169 5.58 -32.88 1.45
CA ILE A 169 5.21 -31.58 2.00
C ILE A 169 4.23 -30.90 1.06
N PHE A 170 3.16 -30.35 1.62
CA PHE A 170 2.15 -29.66 0.81
C PHE A 170 2.37 -28.15 0.79
N PHE A 171 2.13 -27.57 -0.39
CA PHE A 171 2.07 -26.13 -0.62
C PHE A 171 0.65 -25.81 -1.07
N PHE A 172 -0.18 -25.38 -0.13
CA PHE A 172 -1.57 -25.01 -0.36
C PHE A 172 -1.66 -23.51 -0.68
N ASP A 173 -1.82 -23.17 -1.95
CA ASP A 173 -1.87 -21.77 -2.40
C ASP A 173 -3.31 -21.24 -2.44
N GLY A 174 -3.54 -20.04 -1.89
CA GLY A 174 -4.79 -19.30 -2.06
C GLY A 174 -5.94 -19.76 -1.16
N PHE A 175 -5.75 -19.82 0.16
CA PHE A 175 -6.85 -20.12 1.09
C PHE A 175 -8.00 -19.12 0.99
N ASP A 176 -7.70 -17.84 0.71
CA ASP A 176 -8.67 -16.78 0.45
C ASP A 176 -9.54 -17.00 -0.80
N GLU A 177 -9.17 -17.95 -1.67
CA GLU A 177 -9.93 -18.30 -2.88
C GLU A 177 -10.98 -19.41 -2.63
N ILE A 178 -11.01 -20.00 -1.43
CA ILE A 178 -12.04 -20.96 -1.02
C ILE A 178 -13.36 -20.21 -0.81
N LYS A 179 -14.49 -20.86 -1.13
CA LYS A 179 -15.81 -20.31 -0.77
C LYS A 179 -15.92 -20.10 0.74
N THR A 180 -16.39 -18.92 1.15
CA THR A 180 -16.50 -18.53 2.56
C THR A 180 -17.26 -19.55 3.42
N SER A 181 -18.31 -20.18 2.87
CA SER A 181 -19.08 -21.23 3.57
C SER A 181 -18.25 -22.46 3.97
N ASN A 182 -17.12 -22.70 3.30
CA ASN A 182 -16.28 -23.87 3.49
C ASN A 182 -15.03 -23.57 4.30
N MET A 183 -14.62 -22.30 4.44
CA MET A 183 -13.35 -21.92 5.10
C MET A 183 -13.20 -22.52 6.50
N GLU A 184 -14.22 -22.40 7.38
CA GLU A 184 -14.16 -22.98 8.73
C GLU A 184 -14.02 -24.51 8.72
N LYS A 185 -14.73 -25.19 7.81
CA LYS A 185 -14.63 -26.65 7.63
C LYS A 185 -13.19 -27.02 7.28
N ILE A 186 -12.56 -26.28 6.37
CA ILE A 186 -11.19 -26.55 5.92
C ILE A 186 -10.16 -26.28 7.01
N VAL A 187 -10.34 -25.22 7.82
CA VAL A 187 -9.49 -24.99 9.00
C VAL A 187 -9.58 -26.18 9.97
N ARG A 188 -10.79 -26.67 10.27
CA ARG A 188 -10.97 -27.87 11.11
C ARG A 188 -10.34 -29.11 10.47
N ASP A 189 -10.36 -29.22 9.15
CA ASP A 189 -9.72 -30.35 8.46
C ASP A 189 -8.19 -30.27 8.56
N PHE A 190 -7.57 -29.09 8.44
CA PHE A 190 -6.13 -28.92 8.72
C PHE A 190 -5.76 -29.39 10.13
N GLU A 191 -6.56 -29.04 11.14
CA GLU A 191 -6.33 -29.47 12.53
C GLU A 191 -6.48 -30.99 12.71
N LYS A 192 -7.43 -31.62 12.01
CA LYS A 192 -7.56 -33.09 12.00
C LYS A 192 -6.36 -33.74 11.30
N ILE A 193 -5.89 -33.16 10.20
CA ILE A 193 -4.72 -33.65 9.46
C ILE A 193 -3.46 -33.57 10.32
N ASP A 194 -3.24 -32.47 11.05
CA ASP A 194 -2.09 -32.34 11.96
C ASP A 194 -2.11 -33.40 13.06
N LYS A 195 -3.29 -33.67 13.65
CA LYS A 195 -3.47 -34.75 14.65
C LYS A 195 -3.23 -36.15 14.07
N LYS A 196 -3.73 -36.40 12.86
CA LYS A 196 -3.65 -37.72 12.19
C LYS A 196 -2.26 -38.01 11.62
N PHE A 197 -1.57 -36.97 11.13
CA PHE A 197 -0.27 -37.06 10.46
C PHE A 197 0.72 -36.02 11.05
N PRO A 198 1.19 -36.20 12.29
CA PRO A 198 2.01 -35.19 13.00
C PRO A 198 3.39 -34.93 12.36
N LYS A 199 3.89 -35.89 11.55
CA LYS A 199 5.13 -35.76 10.78
C LYS A 199 4.95 -34.95 9.50
N LEU A 200 3.72 -34.75 9.03
CA LEU A 200 3.43 -34.04 7.80
C LEU A 200 3.74 -32.55 7.97
N ASN A 201 4.42 -31.99 6.98
CA ASN A 201 4.64 -30.56 6.86
C ASN A 201 3.71 -29.99 5.80
N PHE A 202 3.24 -28.76 6.03
CA PHE A 202 2.52 -28.02 5.02
C PHE A 202 2.68 -26.51 5.21
N ILE A 203 2.66 -25.81 4.08
CA ILE A 203 2.64 -24.36 4.00
C ILE A 203 1.32 -23.96 3.35
N VAL A 204 0.64 -22.99 3.93
CA VAL A 204 -0.59 -22.41 3.41
C VAL A 204 -0.32 -20.95 3.08
N SER A 205 -0.74 -20.49 1.90
CA SER A 205 -0.75 -19.07 1.55
C SER A 205 -2.18 -18.52 1.66
N SER A 206 -2.31 -17.29 2.15
CA SER A 206 -3.61 -16.62 2.25
C SER A 206 -3.44 -15.11 2.18
N ARG A 207 -4.50 -14.39 1.80
CA ARG A 207 -4.68 -13.02 2.30
C ARG A 207 -4.92 -13.04 3.82
N PRO A 208 -4.76 -11.91 4.53
CA PRO A 208 -5.18 -11.83 5.92
C PRO A 208 -6.66 -12.27 6.04
N GLU A 209 -6.89 -13.40 6.70
CA GLU A 209 -8.16 -14.10 6.72
C GLU A 209 -8.41 -14.65 8.13
N ASP A 210 -9.37 -14.04 8.82
CA ASP A 210 -9.71 -14.30 10.21
C ASP A 210 -9.88 -15.77 10.57
N SER A 211 -10.47 -16.55 9.66
CA SER A 211 -10.82 -17.94 9.90
C SER A 211 -9.58 -18.82 10.11
N ILE A 212 -8.57 -18.70 9.26
CA ILE A 212 -7.32 -19.46 9.36
C ILE A 212 -6.35 -18.82 10.37
N ASP A 213 -6.38 -17.49 10.50
CA ASP A 213 -5.55 -16.79 11.48
C ASP A 213 -5.91 -17.19 12.92
N LYS A 214 -7.15 -17.58 13.24
CA LYS A 214 -7.48 -18.04 14.60
C LYS A 214 -6.89 -19.42 14.95
N SER A 215 -6.45 -20.21 13.97
CA SER A 215 -5.94 -21.55 14.23
C SER A 215 -4.54 -21.53 14.85
N THR A 216 -4.37 -22.28 15.94
CA THR A 216 -3.13 -22.32 16.73
C THR A 216 -2.08 -23.27 16.16
N ILE A 217 -2.43 -24.08 15.16
CA ILE A 217 -1.49 -25.04 14.56
C ILE A 217 -0.45 -24.34 13.68
N PHE A 218 -0.79 -23.17 13.14
CA PHE A 218 0.05 -22.46 12.20
C PHE A 218 1.03 -21.53 12.90
N LYS A 219 2.29 -21.62 12.48
CA LYS A 219 3.24 -20.53 12.63
C LYS A 219 2.98 -19.49 11.53
N LYS A 220 2.70 -18.25 11.93
CA LYS A 220 2.29 -17.20 11.01
C LYS A 220 3.43 -16.29 10.61
N TYR A 221 3.53 -16.05 9.32
CA TYR A 221 4.49 -15.13 8.73
C TYR A 221 3.80 -14.20 7.76
N LEU A 222 4.32 -12.99 7.69
CA LEU A 222 3.74 -11.93 6.90
C LEU A 222 4.74 -11.45 5.85
N ILE A 223 4.35 -11.42 4.57
CA ILE A 223 5.20 -10.82 3.54
C ILE A 223 5.19 -9.30 3.70
N LYS A 224 6.38 -8.72 3.91
CA LYS A 224 6.59 -7.28 4.07
C LYS A 224 6.23 -6.54 2.78
N LYS A 225 5.64 -5.35 2.91
CA LYS A 225 5.43 -4.40 1.81
C LYS A 225 6.80 -3.97 1.23
N LEU A 226 6.85 -3.73 -0.07
CA LEU A 226 8.08 -3.29 -0.73
C LEU A 226 8.41 -1.85 -0.35
N GLU A 227 9.67 -1.62 0.00
CA GLU A 227 10.25 -0.29 0.11
C GLU A 227 11.03 0.06 -1.17
N LEU A 228 11.45 1.32 -1.33
CA LEU A 228 12.15 1.78 -2.54
C LEU A 228 13.33 0.87 -2.93
N GLY A 229 14.10 0.38 -1.96
CA GLY A 229 15.20 -0.56 -2.22
C GLY A 229 14.73 -1.86 -2.88
N ASP A 230 13.64 -2.46 -2.39
CA ASP A 230 13.07 -3.68 -2.95
C ASP A 230 12.48 -3.44 -4.34
N GLN A 231 11.80 -2.30 -4.53
CA GLN A 231 11.24 -1.89 -5.82
C GLN A 231 12.32 -1.79 -6.89
N LEU A 232 13.45 -1.16 -6.57
CA LEU A 232 14.60 -1.04 -7.47
C LEU A 232 15.22 -2.41 -7.78
N ASN A 233 15.35 -3.29 -6.78
CA ASN A 233 15.87 -4.65 -6.98
C ASN A 233 14.97 -5.46 -7.93
N ILE A 234 13.65 -5.32 -7.81
CA ILE A 234 12.68 -5.96 -8.71
C ILE A 234 12.83 -5.42 -10.13
N ILE A 235 12.94 -4.11 -10.32
CA ILE A 235 13.17 -3.51 -11.65
C ILE A 235 14.47 -4.03 -12.27
N GLN A 236 15.54 -4.14 -11.48
CA GLN A 236 16.83 -4.66 -11.95
C GLN A 236 16.73 -6.09 -12.46
N LYS A 237 15.91 -6.94 -11.84
CA LYS A 237 15.69 -8.31 -12.35
C LYS A 237 14.73 -8.36 -13.53
N LEU A 238 13.63 -7.60 -13.49
CA LEU A 238 12.60 -7.62 -14.53
C LEU A 238 13.07 -7.07 -15.88
N VAL A 239 14.01 -6.12 -15.88
CA VAL A 239 14.42 -5.39 -17.09
C VAL A 239 15.81 -5.85 -17.52
N LYS A 240 15.85 -6.63 -18.61
CA LYS A 240 17.09 -7.17 -19.19
C LYS A 240 17.91 -6.13 -19.98
N ASP A 241 17.26 -5.08 -20.52
CA ASP A 241 17.95 -4.00 -21.22
C ASP A 241 18.60 -3.02 -20.24
N ASN A 242 19.93 -2.91 -20.28
CA ASN A 242 20.72 -2.11 -19.35
C ASN A 242 20.38 -0.60 -19.38
N GLN A 243 20.09 -0.05 -20.56
CA GLN A 243 19.81 1.38 -20.69
C GLN A 243 18.42 1.71 -20.14
N LEU A 244 17.42 0.89 -20.50
CA LEU A 244 16.06 0.98 -19.98
C LEU A 244 16.04 0.79 -18.46
N GLN A 245 16.76 -0.21 -17.95
CA GLN A 245 16.87 -0.48 -16.52
C GLN A 245 17.45 0.72 -15.76
N LYS A 246 18.55 1.29 -16.26
CA LYS A 246 19.17 2.49 -15.66
C LYS A 246 18.23 3.70 -15.68
N ASN A 247 17.51 3.89 -16.78
CA ASN A 247 16.54 4.99 -16.89
C ASN A 247 15.37 4.80 -15.93
N LEU A 248 14.77 3.61 -15.87
CA LEU A 248 13.67 3.27 -14.97
C LEU A 248 14.03 3.46 -13.49
N THR A 249 15.18 2.92 -13.07
CA THR A 249 15.66 3.04 -11.69
C THR A 249 15.96 4.49 -11.32
N THR A 250 16.58 5.25 -12.24
CA THR A 250 16.83 6.69 -12.04
C THR A 250 15.53 7.49 -11.94
N THR A 251 14.55 7.21 -12.80
CA THR A 251 13.25 7.87 -12.81
C THR A 251 12.46 7.55 -11.54
N LEU A 252 12.40 6.29 -11.12
CA LEU A 252 11.69 5.90 -9.91
C LEU A 252 12.30 6.56 -8.66
N SER A 253 13.63 6.56 -8.53
CA SER A 253 14.31 7.20 -7.40
C SER A 253 14.10 8.71 -7.30
N LYS A 254 13.69 9.37 -8.40
CA LYS A 254 13.36 10.80 -8.44
C LYS A 254 11.86 11.09 -8.38
N SER A 255 11.02 10.05 -8.44
CA SER A 255 9.57 10.20 -8.46
C SER A 255 9.05 10.68 -7.10
N SER A 256 7.89 11.32 -7.11
CA SER A 256 7.15 11.68 -5.88
C SER A 256 6.99 10.51 -4.89
N LYS A 257 6.89 10.85 -3.60
CA LYS A 257 6.59 9.88 -2.53
C LYS A 257 5.31 9.08 -2.81
N ASP A 258 4.31 9.70 -3.42
CA ASP A 258 3.04 9.07 -3.76
C ASP A 258 3.22 7.92 -4.75
N ILE A 259 4.00 8.12 -5.82
CA ILE A 259 4.28 7.07 -6.80
C ILE A 259 5.01 5.92 -6.10
N ILE A 260 6.07 6.22 -5.34
CA ILE A 260 6.85 5.21 -4.61
C ILE A 260 5.96 4.42 -3.62
N GLY A 261 5.07 5.12 -2.91
CA GLY A 261 4.16 4.54 -1.92
C GLY A 261 3.07 3.66 -2.53
N VAL A 262 2.70 3.85 -3.80
CA VAL A 262 1.79 2.94 -4.52
C VAL A 262 2.47 1.62 -4.90
N LEU A 263 3.80 1.62 -5.10
CA LEU A 263 4.56 0.45 -5.57
C LEU A 263 4.95 -0.54 -4.45
N VAL A 264 4.06 -0.76 -3.48
CA VAL A 264 4.29 -1.62 -2.31
C VAL A 264 4.20 -3.12 -2.59
N THR A 265 3.84 -3.52 -3.81
CA THR A 265 3.72 -4.93 -4.22
C THR A 265 4.47 -5.20 -5.53
N PRO A 266 5.02 -6.42 -5.74
CA PRO A 266 5.65 -6.79 -7.00
C PRO A 266 4.72 -6.62 -8.22
N LEU A 267 3.42 -6.78 -8.05
CA LEU A 267 2.44 -6.52 -9.11
C LEU A 267 2.40 -5.05 -9.52
N MET A 268 2.39 -4.12 -8.55
CA MET A 268 2.39 -2.69 -8.85
C MET A 268 3.71 -2.25 -9.50
N VAL A 269 4.85 -2.79 -9.05
CA VAL A 269 6.15 -2.54 -9.71
C VAL A 269 6.12 -3.05 -11.16
N ASN A 270 5.55 -4.23 -11.41
CA ASN A 270 5.38 -4.76 -12.77
C ASN A 270 4.52 -3.84 -13.65
N PHE A 271 3.41 -3.31 -13.12
CA PHE A 271 2.58 -2.33 -13.83
C PHE A 271 3.33 -1.04 -14.14
N TYR A 272 4.11 -0.53 -13.20
CA TYR A 272 4.94 0.65 -13.43
C TYR A 272 5.96 0.42 -14.57
N VAL A 273 6.65 -0.72 -14.57
CA VAL A 273 7.58 -1.10 -15.66
C VAL A 273 6.85 -1.22 -17.00
N TYR A 274 5.66 -1.83 -17.00
CA TYR A 274 4.84 -1.98 -18.21
C TYR A 274 4.44 -0.60 -18.77
N LEU A 275 3.88 0.27 -17.93
CA LEU A 275 3.47 1.62 -18.32
C LEU A 275 4.64 2.46 -18.83
N TYR A 276 5.82 2.34 -18.21
CA TYR A 276 7.01 3.02 -18.69
C TYR A 276 7.40 2.54 -20.11
N LYS A 277 7.36 1.23 -20.36
CA LYS A 277 7.68 0.64 -21.68
C LYS A 277 6.69 1.06 -22.76
N THR A 278 5.38 1.05 -22.46
CA THR A 278 4.34 1.24 -23.49
C THR A 278 3.90 2.69 -23.66
N GLU A 279 3.87 3.46 -22.58
CA GLU A 279 3.29 4.82 -22.58
C GLU A 279 4.36 5.90 -22.35
N GLN A 280 5.64 5.52 -22.18
CA GLN A 280 6.75 6.44 -21.87
C GLN A 280 6.41 7.39 -20.71
N ILE A 281 5.76 6.89 -19.67
CA ILE A 281 5.47 7.70 -18.48
C ILE A 281 6.80 8.02 -17.80
N ILE A 282 7.32 9.22 -18.07
CA ILE A 282 8.48 9.80 -17.42
C ILE A 282 7.99 10.55 -16.17
N GLY A 283 8.79 10.50 -15.09
CA GLY A 283 8.42 10.87 -13.73
C GLY A 283 7.72 12.22 -13.53
N ASP A 284 6.96 12.27 -12.44
CA ASP A 284 6.19 13.38 -11.83
C ASP A 284 4.83 13.75 -12.45
N ASN A 285 4.42 13.17 -13.58
CA ASN A 285 3.04 13.35 -14.05
C ASN A 285 2.06 12.44 -13.28
N LEU A 286 1.73 12.83 -12.05
CA LEU A 286 0.79 12.15 -11.15
C LEU A 286 -0.55 11.89 -11.83
N LYS A 287 -1.10 12.89 -12.55
CA LYS A 287 -2.38 12.74 -13.27
C LYS A 287 -2.33 11.61 -14.29
N LEU A 288 -1.28 11.56 -15.11
CA LEU A 288 -1.12 10.52 -16.11
C LEU A 288 -0.93 9.15 -15.44
N PHE A 289 -0.08 9.08 -14.41
CA PHE A 289 0.21 7.85 -13.69
C PHE A 289 -1.06 7.20 -13.11
N TYR A 290 -1.84 7.93 -12.31
CA TYR A 290 -3.04 7.36 -11.67
C TYR A 290 -4.12 6.96 -12.67
N ASN A 291 -4.34 7.75 -13.73
CA ASN A 291 -5.30 7.38 -14.77
C ASN A 291 -4.86 6.10 -15.48
N LYS A 292 -3.57 6.00 -15.85
CA LYS A 292 -3.04 4.85 -16.59
C LYS A 292 -2.95 3.60 -15.73
N ILE A 293 -2.63 3.72 -14.45
CA ILE A 293 -2.61 2.55 -13.55
C ILE A 293 -4.03 2.05 -13.27
N PHE A 294 -5.03 2.93 -13.13
CA PHE A 294 -6.42 2.51 -13.02
C PHE A 294 -6.89 1.78 -14.27
N ASP A 295 -6.66 2.37 -15.45
CA ASP A 295 -6.95 1.73 -16.73
C ASP A 295 -6.30 0.35 -16.85
N LEU A 296 -5.02 0.24 -16.46
CA LEU A 296 -4.27 -1.00 -16.54
C LEU A 296 -4.81 -2.04 -15.57
N VAL A 297 -5.06 -1.69 -14.31
CA VAL A 297 -5.56 -2.62 -13.30
C VAL A 297 -6.98 -3.07 -13.65
N ALA A 298 -7.85 -2.14 -14.07
CA ALA A 298 -9.21 -2.44 -14.47
C ALA A 298 -9.29 -3.37 -15.71
N ARG A 299 -8.20 -3.45 -16.50
CA ARG A 299 -8.14 -4.30 -17.71
C ARG A 299 -7.26 -5.55 -17.56
N LYS A 300 -6.17 -5.50 -16.78
CA LYS A 300 -5.05 -6.48 -16.80
C LYS A 300 -4.57 -6.96 -15.42
N HIS A 301 -5.44 -6.99 -14.40
CA HIS A 301 -5.04 -7.43 -13.06
C HIS A 301 -4.40 -8.82 -13.01
N ASP A 302 -4.94 -9.78 -13.76
CA ASP A 302 -4.40 -11.14 -13.85
C ASP A 302 -3.59 -11.25 -15.14
N GLY A 303 -2.25 -11.25 -15.02
CA GLY A 303 -1.26 -11.19 -16.11
C GLY A 303 -1.29 -12.27 -17.20
N THR A 304 -2.44 -12.92 -17.45
CA THR A 304 -2.57 -14.11 -18.29
C THR A 304 -3.60 -13.97 -19.42
N LYS A 305 -4.42 -12.91 -19.47
CA LYS A 305 -5.54 -12.83 -20.43
C LYS A 305 -5.58 -11.51 -21.20
N ILE A 306 -4.70 -11.36 -22.18
CA ILE A 306 -4.63 -10.18 -23.08
C ILE A 306 -5.88 -10.04 -23.98
N LEU A 307 -6.63 -11.12 -24.18
CA LEU A 307 -7.74 -11.19 -25.15
C LEU A 307 -9.14 -11.26 -24.54
N TYR A 308 -9.29 -11.31 -23.21
CA TYR A 308 -10.61 -11.39 -22.57
C TYR A 308 -10.93 -10.12 -21.80
N LYS A 309 -12.00 -9.44 -22.23
CA LYS A 309 -12.62 -8.35 -21.47
C LYS A 309 -13.14 -8.93 -20.15
N ARG A 310 -12.63 -8.46 -19.01
CA ARG A 310 -13.11 -8.89 -17.68
C ARG A 310 -14.60 -8.58 -17.58
N VAL A 311 -15.37 -9.58 -17.15
CA VAL A 311 -16.77 -9.38 -16.79
C VAL A 311 -16.80 -9.17 -15.28
N TYR A 312 -17.08 -7.93 -14.88
CA TYR A 312 -17.29 -7.53 -13.49
C TYR A 312 -18.61 -8.12 -12.97
N ALA A 313 -18.68 -8.45 -11.68
CA ALA A 313 -19.86 -9.02 -11.04
C ALA A 313 -21.07 -8.08 -11.18
N THR A 314 -20.83 -6.77 -11.04
CA THR A 314 -21.82 -5.70 -11.23
C THR A 314 -22.25 -5.49 -12.68
N LYS A 315 -21.50 -6.03 -13.66
CA LYS A 315 -21.65 -5.76 -15.11
C LYS A 315 -21.50 -4.28 -15.51
N LEU A 316 -20.96 -3.43 -14.63
CA LEU A 316 -20.66 -2.04 -14.95
C LEU A 316 -19.59 -1.94 -16.04
N THR A 317 -19.65 -0.87 -16.85
CA THR A 317 -18.55 -0.51 -17.74
C THR A 317 -17.34 -0.01 -16.93
N ILE A 318 -16.16 0.05 -17.56
CA ILE A 318 -14.96 0.58 -16.89
C ILE A 318 -15.18 2.02 -16.43
N ASP A 319 -15.81 2.86 -17.25
CA ASP A 319 -16.11 4.26 -16.90
C ASP A 319 -17.08 4.36 -15.71
N GLN A 320 -18.09 3.49 -15.66
CA GLN A 320 -19.03 3.42 -14.53
C GLN A 320 -18.34 2.92 -13.26
N LEU A 321 -17.45 1.93 -13.38
CA LEU A 321 -16.67 1.42 -12.26
C LEU A 321 -15.67 2.48 -11.75
N GLU A 322 -15.08 3.27 -12.64
CA GLU A 322 -14.25 4.41 -12.27
C GLU A 322 -15.07 5.47 -11.53
N ALA A 323 -16.24 5.84 -12.04
CA ALA A 323 -17.13 6.79 -11.35
C ALA A 323 -17.57 6.27 -9.96
N ALA A 324 -17.82 4.96 -9.84
CA ALA A 324 -18.09 4.32 -8.56
C ALA A 324 -16.89 4.48 -7.60
N PHE A 325 -15.69 4.16 -8.07
CA PHE A 325 -14.46 4.23 -7.30
C PHE A 325 -14.16 5.67 -6.85
N GLU A 326 -14.25 6.65 -7.76
CA GLU A 326 -14.10 8.08 -7.46
C GLU A 326 -15.05 8.54 -6.35
N CYS A 327 -16.33 8.15 -6.44
CA CYS A 327 -17.34 8.49 -5.44
C CYS A 327 -17.02 7.86 -4.07
N ILE A 328 -16.64 6.58 -4.03
CA ILE A 328 -16.22 5.90 -2.80
C ILE A 328 -15.03 6.60 -2.18
N CYS A 329 -14.00 6.90 -2.97
CA CYS A 329 -12.81 7.62 -2.53
C CYS A 329 -13.17 8.96 -1.89
N TYR A 330 -14.04 9.75 -2.52
CA TYR A 330 -14.51 11.02 -1.93
C TYR A 330 -15.28 10.83 -0.62
N LEU A 331 -16.20 9.86 -0.54
CA LEU A 331 -16.94 9.56 0.69
C LEU A 331 -16.01 9.09 1.82
N CYS A 332 -14.97 8.32 1.49
CA CYS A 332 -13.93 7.90 2.42
C CYS A 332 -13.13 9.11 2.94
N SER A 333 -12.66 9.98 2.05
CA SER A 333 -12.00 11.24 2.43
C SER A 333 -12.90 12.09 3.34
N ARG A 334 -14.21 12.14 3.06
CA ARG A 334 -15.20 12.83 3.90
C ARG A 334 -15.42 12.15 5.27
N LYS A 335 -15.14 10.86 5.44
CA LYS A 335 -15.10 10.21 6.76
C LYS A 335 -13.78 10.43 7.50
N GLY A 336 -12.71 10.87 6.81
CA GLY A 336 -11.40 11.13 7.41
C GLY A 336 -10.61 9.88 7.78
N THR A 337 -10.96 8.74 7.18
CA THR A 337 -10.27 7.46 7.34
C THR A 337 -10.30 6.71 6.01
N PHE A 338 -9.29 5.86 5.79
CA PHE A 338 -9.21 4.93 4.65
C PHE A 338 -9.22 3.47 5.11
N PHE A 339 -9.53 3.26 6.39
CA PHE A 339 -9.74 1.97 7.01
C PHE A 339 -11.19 1.92 7.55
N PHE A 340 -11.91 0.87 7.20
CA PHE A 340 -13.33 0.74 7.49
C PHE A 340 -13.66 -0.68 7.95
N ASN A 341 -14.58 -0.81 8.90
CA ASN A 341 -15.25 -2.08 9.13
C ASN A 341 -16.29 -2.35 8.02
N GLU A 342 -16.78 -3.59 7.95
CA GLU A 342 -17.72 -4.05 6.95
C GLU A 342 -19.00 -3.21 6.89
N TYR A 343 -19.57 -2.85 8.04
CA TYR A 343 -20.77 -2.03 8.11
C TYR A 343 -20.57 -0.65 7.48
N SER A 344 -19.50 0.05 7.88
CA SER A 344 -19.21 1.41 7.43
C SER A 344 -18.86 1.44 5.94
N PHE A 345 -18.12 0.43 5.47
CA PHE A 345 -17.77 0.33 4.05
C PHE A 345 -19.01 0.04 3.19
N ARG A 346 -19.92 -0.85 3.63
CA ARG A 346 -21.20 -1.10 2.96
C ARG A 346 -22.07 0.15 2.88
N GLU A 347 -22.12 0.96 3.94
CA GLU A 347 -22.84 2.25 3.93
C GLU A 347 -22.30 3.19 2.83
N ILE A 348 -20.97 3.26 2.68
CA ILE A 348 -20.32 4.04 1.62
C ILE A 348 -20.71 3.50 0.23
N VAL A 349 -20.60 2.19 0.03
CA VAL A 349 -20.94 1.53 -1.25
C VAL A 349 -22.42 1.75 -1.61
N GLU A 350 -23.32 1.63 -0.64
CA GLU A 350 -24.74 1.89 -0.84
C GLU A 350 -25.01 3.34 -1.27
N LYS A 351 -24.36 4.32 -0.61
CA LYS A 351 -24.45 5.73 -1.00
C LYS A 351 -23.91 5.95 -2.42
N THR A 352 -22.82 5.30 -2.80
CA THR A 352 -22.27 5.36 -4.16
C THR A 352 -23.22 4.79 -5.21
N ILE A 353 -23.85 3.64 -4.94
CA ILE A 353 -24.83 3.03 -5.85
C ILE A 353 -26.03 3.98 -6.05
N LYS A 354 -26.54 4.55 -4.95
CA LYS A 354 -27.66 5.51 -4.99
C LYS A 354 -27.30 6.78 -5.75
N PHE A 355 -26.12 7.36 -5.46
CA PHE A 355 -25.66 8.59 -6.10
C PHE A 355 -25.53 8.44 -7.62
N ASN A 356 -24.91 7.34 -8.07
CA ASN A 356 -24.69 7.07 -9.49
C ASN A 356 -25.88 6.38 -10.19
N LYS A 357 -26.93 6.03 -9.44
CA LYS A 357 -28.12 5.31 -9.92
C LYS A 357 -27.79 3.97 -10.60
N PHE A 358 -26.82 3.24 -10.06
CA PHE A 358 -26.43 1.93 -10.58
C PHE A 358 -27.46 0.85 -10.26
N GLN A 359 -27.57 -0.14 -11.14
CA GLN A 359 -28.40 -1.33 -10.97
C GLN A 359 -27.52 -2.54 -10.65
N CYS A 360 -26.96 -2.57 -9.44
CA CYS A 360 -26.13 -3.69 -8.97
C CYS A 360 -26.30 -3.91 -7.46
N ALA A 361 -25.93 -5.11 -6.99
CA ALA A 361 -25.92 -5.41 -5.56
C ALA A 361 -24.68 -4.83 -4.88
N ILE A 362 -24.80 -4.51 -3.59
CA ILE A 362 -23.69 -4.02 -2.75
C ILE A 362 -22.52 -5.02 -2.77
N ASP A 363 -22.83 -6.32 -2.60
CA ASP A 363 -21.82 -7.38 -2.55
C ASP A 363 -21.06 -7.52 -3.88
N ASP A 364 -21.75 -7.35 -5.01
CA ASP A 364 -21.12 -7.39 -6.33
C ASP A 364 -20.13 -6.24 -6.50
N LEU A 365 -20.51 -5.03 -6.09
CA LEU A 365 -19.62 -3.86 -6.19
C LEU A 365 -18.43 -3.98 -5.23
N ILE A 366 -18.66 -4.43 -3.99
CA ILE A 366 -17.57 -4.72 -3.04
C ILE A 366 -16.59 -5.73 -3.65
N LYS A 367 -17.12 -6.81 -4.25
CA LYS A 367 -16.30 -7.83 -4.90
C LYS A 367 -15.49 -7.25 -6.06
N ASP A 368 -16.08 -6.42 -6.91
CA ASP A 368 -15.38 -5.79 -8.02
C ASP A 368 -14.29 -4.82 -7.54
N LEU A 369 -14.51 -4.11 -6.43
CA LEU A 369 -13.52 -3.21 -5.83
C LEU A 369 -12.34 -3.95 -5.20
N THR A 370 -12.59 -5.04 -4.47
CA THR A 370 -11.54 -5.75 -3.72
C THR A 370 -10.81 -6.82 -4.54
N THR A 371 -11.53 -7.50 -5.43
CA THR A 371 -10.96 -8.57 -6.28
C THR A 371 -10.69 -8.11 -7.71
N GLY A 372 -11.34 -7.04 -8.15
CA GLY A 372 -11.17 -6.48 -9.50
C GLY A 372 -10.10 -5.41 -9.59
N LEU A 373 -10.23 -4.37 -8.77
CA LEU A 373 -9.42 -3.15 -8.91
C LEU A 373 -8.12 -3.12 -8.12
N CYS A 374 -7.80 -4.09 -7.27
CA CYS A 374 -6.45 -4.18 -6.69
C CYS A 374 -6.12 -3.12 -5.62
N PHE A 375 -6.89 -2.03 -5.56
CA PHE A 375 -6.61 -0.82 -4.78
C PHE A 375 -7.21 -0.86 -3.38
N ILE A 376 -8.23 -1.67 -3.16
CA ILE A 376 -8.84 -1.89 -1.86
C ILE A 376 -8.64 -3.36 -1.51
N GLY A 377 -8.08 -3.60 -0.34
CA GLY A 377 -7.99 -4.92 0.22
C GLY A 377 -9.05 -5.17 1.28
N LYS A 378 -9.41 -6.44 1.43
CA LYS A 378 -10.26 -6.93 2.51
C LYS A 378 -9.39 -7.79 3.44
N GLU A 379 -9.46 -7.52 4.74
CA GLU A 379 -8.88 -8.32 5.82
C GLU A 379 -10.02 -8.59 6.78
N SER A 380 -10.49 -9.84 6.80
CA SER A 380 -11.57 -10.26 7.70
C SER A 380 -12.85 -9.41 7.52
N GLU A 381 -13.27 -8.66 8.53
CA GLU A 381 -14.41 -7.73 8.47
C GLU A 381 -13.98 -6.27 8.25
N SER A 382 -12.79 -6.04 7.71
CA SER A 382 -12.23 -4.71 7.48
C SER A 382 -11.78 -4.51 6.04
N PHE A 383 -11.85 -3.25 5.59
CA PHE A 383 -11.46 -2.79 4.27
C PHE A 383 -10.44 -1.67 4.38
N ALA A 384 -9.43 -1.69 3.52
CA ALA A 384 -8.42 -0.66 3.50
C ALA A 384 -7.84 -0.44 2.11
N PHE A 385 -7.47 0.80 1.83
CA PHE A 385 -6.75 1.13 0.61
C PHE A 385 -5.29 0.64 0.68
N MET A 386 -4.74 0.28 -0.48
CA MET A 386 -3.33 -0.13 -0.59
C MET A 386 -2.37 1.00 -0.23
N HIS A 387 -2.74 2.22 -0.60
CA HIS A 387 -2.05 3.47 -0.29
C HIS A 387 -3.05 4.63 -0.28
N THR A 388 -2.92 5.56 0.67
CA THR A 388 -3.87 6.68 0.84
C THR A 388 -3.94 7.63 -0.35
N SER A 389 -2.81 7.88 -1.02
CA SER A 389 -2.75 8.77 -2.20
C SER A 389 -3.66 8.31 -3.35
N ILE A 390 -3.93 7.01 -3.50
CA ILE A 390 -4.87 6.49 -4.50
C ILE A 390 -6.26 7.02 -4.17
N ALA A 391 -6.70 6.86 -2.92
CA ALA A 391 -8.01 7.34 -2.51
C ALA A 391 -8.12 8.86 -2.67
N GLU A 392 -7.12 9.62 -2.22
CA GLU A 392 -7.14 11.09 -2.28
C GLU A 392 -7.12 11.62 -3.73
N PHE A 393 -6.37 10.99 -4.64
CA PHE A 393 -6.35 11.37 -6.05
C PHE A 393 -7.70 11.11 -6.73
N PHE A 394 -8.30 9.93 -6.53
CA PHE A 394 -9.60 9.61 -7.14
C PHE A 394 -10.76 10.38 -6.48
N ALA A 395 -10.63 10.76 -5.21
CA ALA A 395 -11.53 11.71 -4.56
C ALA A 395 -11.45 13.10 -5.21
N ALA A 396 -10.25 13.57 -5.56
CA ALA A 396 -10.08 14.82 -6.29
C ALA A 396 -10.68 14.77 -7.70
N LYS A 397 -10.59 13.63 -8.40
CA LYS A 397 -11.30 13.42 -9.67
C LYS A 397 -12.82 13.50 -9.50
N PHE A 398 -13.38 12.91 -8.45
CA PHE A 398 -14.80 13.04 -8.13
C PHE A 398 -15.20 14.51 -7.99
N VAL A 399 -14.44 15.28 -7.20
CA VAL A 399 -14.70 16.70 -6.99
C VAL A 399 -14.65 17.49 -8.28
N SER A 400 -13.62 17.26 -9.11
CA SER A 400 -13.45 17.92 -10.40
C SER A 400 -14.63 17.65 -11.34
N LYS A 401 -15.12 16.41 -11.40
CA LYS A 401 -16.25 16.02 -12.27
C LYS A 401 -17.61 16.51 -11.78
N ASN A 402 -17.76 16.75 -10.48
CA ASN A 402 -19.03 17.12 -9.84
C ASN A 402 -18.97 18.54 -9.24
N ALA A 403 -18.29 19.46 -9.93
CA ALA A 403 -18.05 20.81 -9.43
C ALA A 403 -19.33 21.64 -9.24
N ASP A 404 -20.41 21.25 -9.88
CA ASP A 404 -21.75 21.83 -9.80
C ASP A 404 -22.51 21.44 -8.52
N ILE A 405 -22.04 20.43 -7.77
CA ILE A 405 -22.66 20.04 -6.49
C ILE A 405 -22.50 21.18 -5.47
N LYS A 406 -23.65 21.73 -5.06
CA LYS A 406 -23.72 22.82 -4.08
C LYS A 406 -23.07 22.43 -2.76
N GLY A 407 -22.17 23.29 -2.28
CA GLY A 407 -21.49 23.13 -0.99
C GLY A 407 -20.25 22.23 -1.02
N LEU A 408 -19.94 21.56 -2.14
CA LEU A 408 -18.77 20.68 -2.26
C LEU A 408 -17.46 21.42 -2.02
N TYR A 409 -17.23 22.52 -2.74
CA TYR A 409 -16.06 23.37 -2.55
C TYR A 409 -16.05 24.12 -1.23
N THR A 410 -17.24 24.43 -0.68
CA THR A 410 -17.36 25.04 0.64
C THR A 410 -16.89 24.08 1.74
N ASP A 411 -17.25 22.80 1.65
CA ASP A 411 -16.76 21.75 2.56
C ASP A 411 -15.23 21.62 2.49
N LEU A 412 -14.67 21.58 1.28
CA LEU A 412 -13.22 21.51 1.05
C LEU A 412 -12.47 22.70 1.67
N LYS A 413 -12.99 23.92 1.51
CA LYS A 413 -12.43 25.14 2.11
C LYS A 413 -12.49 25.05 3.64
N ASN A 414 -13.67 24.78 4.19
CA ASN A 414 -13.87 24.79 5.65
C ASN A 414 -13.08 23.68 6.36
N ASN A 415 -12.89 22.53 5.70
CA ASN A 415 -12.19 21.36 6.24
C ASN A 415 -10.83 21.13 5.55
N TYR A 416 -10.11 22.20 5.19
CA TYR A 416 -8.85 22.11 4.44
C TYR A 416 -7.86 21.06 4.96
N SER A 417 -7.58 21.05 6.27
CA SER A 417 -6.58 20.14 6.86
C SER A 417 -6.92 18.66 6.67
N LYS A 418 -8.20 18.34 6.50
CA LYS A 418 -8.68 16.98 6.21
C LYS A 418 -8.50 16.60 4.74
N TYR A 419 -8.49 17.59 3.85
CA TYR A 419 -8.48 17.41 2.40
C TYR A 419 -7.22 17.94 1.73
N ASP A 420 -6.14 18.24 2.46
CA ASP A 420 -4.95 18.92 1.93
C ASP A 420 -4.38 18.22 0.68
N ASN A 421 -4.15 16.91 0.75
CA ASN A 421 -3.67 16.12 -0.39
C ASN A 421 -4.70 16.07 -1.53
N LEU A 422 -5.98 15.84 -1.23
CA LEU A 422 -7.05 15.87 -2.24
C LEU A 422 -7.06 17.22 -2.98
N ILE A 423 -6.96 18.34 -2.26
CA ILE A 423 -6.96 19.69 -2.83
C ILE A 423 -5.71 19.91 -3.70
N LYS A 424 -4.54 19.43 -3.27
CA LYS A 424 -3.31 19.42 -4.10
C LYS A 424 -3.52 18.63 -5.39
N TYR A 425 -4.15 17.46 -5.34
CA TYR A 425 -4.46 16.69 -6.54
C TYR A 425 -5.50 17.37 -7.43
N LEU A 426 -6.45 18.13 -6.86
CA LEU A 426 -7.44 18.87 -7.64
C LEU A 426 -6.76 19.92 -8.54
N GLU A 427 -5.74 20.63 -8.02
CA GLU A 427 -4.90 21.56 -8.80
C GLU A 427 -4.18 20.84 -9.96
N VAL A 428 -3.68 19.61 -9.72
CA VAL A 428 -2.98 18.79 -10.72
C VAL A 428 -3.94 18.22 -11.79
N ILE A 429 -5.15 17.84 -11.39
CA ILE A 429 -6.14 17.22 -12.28
C ILE A 429 -6.77 18.27 -13.21
N ASP A 430 -7.26 19.36 -12.64
CA ASP A 430 -7.93 20.43 -13.39
C ASP A 430 -7.63 21.79 -12.73
N LYS A 431 -6.49 22.36 -13.14
CA LYS A 431 -6.03 23.67 -12.66
C LYS A 431 -7.08 24.76 -12.85
N LYS A 432 -7.80 24.77 -13.99
CA LYS A 432 -8.82 25.79 -14.25
C LYS A 432 -9.97 25.70 -13.26
N SER A 433 -10.54 24.50 -13.09
CA SER A 433 -11.64 24.29 -12.15
C SER A 433 -11.22 24.56 -10.70
N PHE A 434 -10.00 24.17 -10.32
CA PHE A 434 -9.41 24.50 -9.03
C PHE A 434 -9.35 26.03 -8.80
N TYR A 435 -8.83 26.79 -9.77
CA TYR A 435 -8.70 28.24 -9.64
C TYR A 435 -10.05 28.94 -9.51
N ILE A 436 -11.03 28.56 -10.33
CA ILE A 436 -12.35 29.19 -10.33
C ILE A 436 -13.16 28.81 -9.08
N ASN A 437 -13.25 27.51 -8.76
CA ASN A 437 -14.22 27.03 -7.77
C ASN A 437 -13.64 27.00 -6.34
N PHE A 438 -12.33 26.74 -6.20
CA PHE A 438 -11.66 26.70 -4.90
C PHE A 438 -10.96 28.03 -4.57
N LEU A 439 -10.09 28.50 -5.46
CA LEU A 439 -9.15 29.58 -5.11
C LEU A 439 -9.78 30.97 -5.16
N ASP A 440 -10.66 31.27 -6.12
CA ASP A 440 -11.17 32.63 -6.35
C ASP A 440 -11.85 33.27 -5.14
N ASP A 441 -12.89 32.64 -4.58
CA ASP A 441 -13.56 33.16 -3.37
C ASP A 441 -12.56 33.29 -2.21
N LEU A 442 -11.72 32.28 -2.03
CA LEU A 442 -10.79 32.21 -0.91
C LEU A 442 -9.75 33.33 -0.99
N LEU A 443 -9.27 33.62 -2.18
CA LEU A 443 -8.35 34.69 -2.47
C LEU A 443 -9.02 36.05 -2.28
N ASN A 444 -10.24 36.24 -2.80
CA ASN A 444 -10.96 37.50 -2.66
C ASN A 444 -11.29 37.83 -1.20
N GLU A 445 -11.62 36.83 -0.37
CA GLU A 445 -11.83 37.01 1.07
C GLU A 445 -10.57 37.47 1.83
N ASN A 446 -9.37 37.11 1.37
CA ASN A 446 -8.12 37.31 2.12
C ASN A 446 -7.14 38.30 1.46
N TYR A 447 -7.38 38.75 0.23
CA TYR A 447 -6.41 39.51 -0.54
C TYR A 447 -6.05 40.87 0.07
N ASP A 448 -7.05 41.65 0.52
CA ASP A 448 -6.81 42.95 1.14
C ASP A 448 -6.12 42.82 2.50
N TYR A 449 -6.40 41.70 3.20
CA TYR A 449 -5.69 41.33 4.42
C TYR A 449 -4.20 41.12 4.16
N PHE A 450 -3.86 40.35 3.11
CA PHE A 450 -2.46 40.07 2.74
C PHE A 450 -1.67 41.30 2.30
N LYS A 451 -2.33 42.35 1.80
CA LYS A 451 -1.66 43.62 1.47
C LYS A 451 -1.41 44.52 2.68
N SER A 452 -2.23 44.39 3.72
CA SER A 452 -2.23 45.32 4.86
C SER A 452 -1.53 44.76 6.10
N LYS A 453 -1.39 43.44 6.23
CA LYS A 453 -0.81 42.77 7.40
C LYS A 453 0.12 41.63 7.02
N SER A 454 1.08 41.35 7.90
CA SER A 454 1.91 40.15 7.82
C SER A 454 1.05 38.89 8.00
N ILE A 455 1.37 37.84 7.25
CA ILE A 455 0.72 36.53 7.36
C ILE A 455 1.22 35.75 8.58
N VAL A 456 2.50 35.94 8.91
CA VAL A 456 3.15 35.38 10.09
C VAL A 456 2.95 36.36 11.25
N ASP A 457 2.34 35.87 12.33
CA ASP A 457 2.15 36.60 13.61
C ASP A 457 3.48 36.63 14.38
N ASN A 458 4.08 35.47 14.61
CA ASN A 458 5.34 35.38 15.35
C ASN A 458 6.15 34.14 14.98
N ILE A 459 7.45 34.20 15.23
CA ILE A 459 8.33 33.03 15.17
C ILE A 459 9.07 32.94 16.50
N LEU A 460 8.92 31.81 17.17
CA LEU A 460 9.54 31.54 18.46
C LEU A 460 10.55 30.41 18.33
N ILE A 461 11.61 30.47 19.10
CA ILE A 461 12.66 29.45 19.11
C ILE A 461 12.90 29.00 20.55
N SER A 462 13.02 27.68 20.74
CA SER A 462 13.61 27.11 21.95
C SER A 462 15.01 26.62 21.69
N ILE A 463 15.95 27.09 22.51
CA ILE A 463 17.35 26.64 22.54
C ILE A 463 17.65 25.76 23.76
N LYS A 464 16.62 25.22 24.41
CA LYS A 464 16.75 24.43 25.64
C LYS A 464 17.71 23.24 25.49
N ASP A 465 17.67 22.60 24.33
CA ASP A 465 18.48 21.43 24.00
C ASP A 465 19.70 21.79 23.11
N TYR A 466 20.00 23.08 22.94
CA TYR A 466 21.15 23.56 22.15
C TYR A 466 22.32 23.95 23.04
N ASN A 467 23.50 23.38 22.74
CA ASN A 467 24.76 23.74 23.40
C ASN A 467 25.79 24.30 22.39
N LYS A 468 26.49 25.37 22.77
CA LYS A 468 27.45 26.10 21.91
C LYS A 468 28.89 25.57 22.05
N VAL A 469 29.16 24.73 23.06
CA VAL A 469 30.51 24.29 23.43
C VAL A 469 30.63 22.78 23.21
N TYR A 470 31.04 22.38 22.01
CA TYR A 470 31.28 20.97 21.68
C TYR A 470 32.73 20.74 21.23
N SER A 471 33.37 19.71 21.79
CA SER A 471 34.56 19.08 21.22
C SER A 471 34.17 18.06 20.14
N LYS A 472 35.12 17.61 19.30
CA LYS A 472 34.87 16.55 18.31
C LYS A 472 34.40 15.23 18.93
N GLU A 473 34.77 14.95 20.19
CA GLU A 473 34.39 13.73 20.92
C GLU A 473 32.98 13.86 21.52
N ASP A 474 32.57 15.06 21.95
CA ASP A 474 31.22 15.32 22.47
C ASP A 474 30.15 15.26 21.38
N MET A 475 30.48 15.65 20.15
CA MET A 475 29.57 15.54 18.98
C MET A 475 29.19 14.08 18.66
N GLN A 476 30.06 13.10 18.95
CA GLN A 476 29.76 11.69 18.72
C GLN A 476 28.91 11.07 19.84
N ARG A 477 28.93 11.64 21.06
CA ARG A 477 28.19 11.13 22.22
C ARG A 477 26.80 11.73 22.37
N LEU A 478 26.62 13.02 22.05
CA LEU A 478 25.34 13.72 22.23
C LEU A 478 24.45 13.59 20.98
N ARG A 479 23.47 12.68 21.05
CA ARG A 479 22.51 12.39 19.95
C ARG A 479 21.52 13.53 19.66
N LYS A 480 21.25 14.44 20.59
CA LYS A 480 20.23 15.49 20.47
C LYS A 480 20.85 16.86 20.75
N ASN A 481 21.06 17.64 19.69
CA ASN A 481 21.38 19.06 19.76
C ASN A 481 20.43 19.81 18.81
N ASN A 482 19.14 19.69 19.09
CA ASN A 482 18.07 20.15 18.21
C ASN A 482 17.58 21.53 18.66
N ILE A 483 17.06 22.30 17.70
CA ILE A 483 16.41 23.57 17.96
C ILE A 483 14.96 23.46 17.55
N SER A 484 14.04 23.67 18.48
CA SER A 484 12.60 23.70 18.18
C SER A 484 12.21 25.10 17.72
N VAL A 485 11.49 25.18 16.60
CA VAL A 485 11.04 26.41 15.96
C VAL A 485 9.53 26.38 15.88
N LEU A 486 8.87 27.39 16.45
CA LEU A 486 7.42 27.55 16.43
C LEU A 486 7.05 28.73 15.54
N ILE A 487 6.35 28.48 14.43
CA ILE A 487 5.84 29.53 13.54
C ILE A 487 4.35 29.71 13.80
N LEU A 488 3.96 30.90 14.25
CA LEU A 488 2.58 31.29 14.52
C LEU A 488 2.06 32.11 13.34
N PHE A 489 0.95 31.68 12.75
CA PHE A 489 0.23 32.38 11.70
C PHE A 489 -0.97 33.12 12.26
N GLU A 490 -1.33 34.21 11.59
CA GLU A 490 -2.49 35.02 11.94
C GLU A 490 -3.81 34.24 11.83
N LYS A 491 -4.72 34.47 12.77
CA LYS A 491 -5.95 33.67 12.91
C LYS A 491 -6.98 33.88 11.78
N SER A 492 -6.82 34.91 10.99
CA SER A 492 -7.68 35.14 9.82
C SER A 492 -7.20 34.37 8.60
N VAL A 493 -5.96 33.88 8.60
CA VAL A 493 -5.33 33.30 7.42
C VAL A 493 -5.80 31.86 7.23
N HIS A 494 -6.38 31.59 6.07
CA HIS A 494 -6.81 30.25 5.72
C HIS A 494 -5.62 29.28 5.60
N PRO A 495 -5.73 28.01 6.07
CA PRO A 495 -4.65 27.03 6.05
C PRO A 495 -3.97 26.83 4.68
N TYR A 496 -4.74 26.85 3.59
CA TYR A 496 -4.17 26.82 2.23
C TYR A 496 -3.05 27.85 2.00
N PHE A 497 -3.25 29.11 2.43
CA PHE A 497 -2.26 30.16 2.25
C PHE A 497 -1.08 30.00 3.22
N VAL A 498 -1.32 29.44 4.41
CA VAL A 498 -0.27 29.08 5.36
C VAL A 498 0.71 28.10 4.70
N PHE A 499 0.19 26.99 4.16
CA PHE A 499 1.03 25.98 3.51
C PHE A 499 1.69 26.49 2.22
N LYS A 500 0.98 27.22 1.36
CA LYS A 500 1.59 27.84 0.17
C LYS A 500 2.67 28.87 0.51
N PHE A 501 2.57 29.57 1.64
CA PHE A 501 3.61 30.48 2.11
C PHE A 501 4.84 29.68 2.59
N LEU A 502 4.61 28.61 3.36
CA LEU A 502 5.64 27.74 3.93
C LEU A 502 6.52 27.05 2.89
N ASP A 503 5.94 26.63 1.76
CA ASP A 503 6.67 26.00 0.63
C ASP A 503 7.94 26.79 0.23
N SER A 504 7.94 28.11 0.42
CA SER A 504 9.09 28.99 0.13
C SER A 504 9.76 29.61 1.34
N PHE A 505 9.15 29.50 2.53
CA PHE A 505 9.59 30.21 3.73
C PHE A 505 10.44 29.33 4.66
N GLU A 506 10.04 28.07 4.87
CA GLU A 506 10.69 27.19 5.86
C GLU A 506 12.18 26.96 5.55
N GLY A 507 12.51 26.68 4.28
CA GLY A 507 13.89 26.47 3.86
C GLY A 507 14.79 27.70 4.03
N GLN A 508 14.21 28.92 3.99
CA GLN A 508 14.97 30.14 4.25
C GLN A 508 15.19 30.34 5.76
N VAL A 509 14.16 30.13 6.58
CA VAL A 509 14.29 30.17 8.04
C VAL A 509 15.35 29.17 8.50
N GLN A 510 15.32 27.94 7.97
CA GLN A 510 16.33 26.92 8.28
C GLN A 510 17.74 27.37 7.90
N LYS A 511 17.94 28.00 6.73
CA LYS A 511 19.24 28.54 6.31
C LYS A 511 19.74 29.63 7.25
N ASP A 512 18.88 30.56 7.64
CA ASP A 512 19.26 31.67 8.51
C ASP A 512 19.54 31.19 9.95
N LEU A 513 18.78 30.22 10.45
CA LEU A 513 19.06 29.57 11.72
C LEU A 513 20.36 28.77 11.69
N SER A 514 20.64 28.06 10.59
CA SER A 514 21.90 27.31 10.43
C SER A 514 23.14 28.22 10.46
N LYS A 515 23.05 29.45 9.92
CA LYS A 515 24.15 30.44 10.00
C LYS A 515 24.45 30.84 11.44
N LYS A 516 23.41 30.98 12.27
CA LYS A 516 23.50 31.44 13.66
C LYS A 516 23.85 30.30 14.63
N TYR A 517 23.24 29.14 14.45
CA TYR A 517 23.36 27.96 15.31
C TYR A 517 24.15 26.85 14.62
N LYS A 518 25.43 27.13 14.34
CA LYS A 518 26.33 26.26 13.56
C LYS A 518 26.51 24.84 14.11
N TYR A 519 26.21 24.64 15.39
CA TYR A 519 26.37 23.34 16.07
C TYR A 519 25.07 22.53 16.15
N ALA A 520 23.93 23.05 15.68
CA ALA A 520 22.66 22.34 15.75
C ALA A 520 22.64 21.12 14.80
N ASN A 521 22.12 19.99 15.28
CA ASN A 521 21.99 18.76 14.51
C ASN A 521 20.79 18.80 13.57
N SER A 522 19.66 19.35 14.05
CA SER A 522 18.44 19.51 13.26
C SER A 522 17.57 20.65 13.81
N PHE A 523 16.63 21.10 12.98
CA PHE A 523 15.61 22.09 13.34
C PHE A 523 14.25 21.42 13.28
N GLU A 524 13.53 21.40 14.41
CA GLU A 524 12.21 20.82 14.52
C GLU A 524 11.17 21.94 14.37
N PHE A 525 10.54 22.02 13.20
CA PHE A 525 9.53 23.04 12.93
C PHE A 525 8.15 22.58 13.40
N GLU A 526 7.45 23.46 14.07
CA GLU A 526 6.05 23.34 14.41
C GLU A 526 5.29 24.58 13.94
N ILE A 527 4.11 24.39 13.36
CA ILE A 527 3.34 25.44 12.70
C ILE A 527 1.97 25.51 13.35
N ILE A 528 1.62 26.67 13.84
CA ILE A 528 0.30 26.91 14.42
C ILE A 528 -0.43 27.92 13.55
N TYR A 529 -1.59 27.52 13.06
CA TYR A 529 -2.55 28.35 12.36
C TYR A 529 -3.93 28.12 12.97
N SER A 530 -4.88 29.01 12.73
CA SER A 530 -6.27 28.74 13.11
C SER A 530 -7.04 28.10 11.95
N GLY A 531 -7.86 27.11 12.27
CA GLY A 531 -9.02 26.78 11.46
C GLY A 531 -10.11 27.76 11.85
N LYS A 532 -10.82 28.34 10.88
CA LYS A 532 -12.13 28.94 11.16
C LYS A 532 -12.97 27.83 11.82
N ARG A 533 -13.22 27.91 13.15
CA ARG A 533 -14.34 27.16 13.75
C ARG A 533 -15.60 27.82 13.21
N VAL A 534 -16.35 27.11 12.38
CA VAL A 534 -17.71 27.53 12.04
C VAL A 534 -18.59 27.23 13.25
N ASP A 535 -19.41 28.22 13.61
CA ASP A 535 -20.38 28.20 14.70
C ASP A 535 -21.21 26.89 14.74
N GLU A 536 -21.28 26.30 15.93
CA GLU A 536 -22.23 25.25 16.29
C GLU A 536 -23.67 25.80 16.25
N LYS A 537 -24.25 25.92 15.05
CA LYS A 537 -25.70 26.05 14.86
C LYS A 537 -26.15 25.35 13.59
N VAL A 538 -26.04 24.01 13.56
CA VAL A 538 -26.86 23.17 12.69
C VAL A 538 -27.31 21.94 13.47
N ASN A 539 -28.63 21.92 13.72
CA ASN A 539 -29.52 20.83 14.14
C ASN A 539 -28.97 19.68 15.01
N SER A 540 -29.45 19.69 16.25
CA SER A 540 -29.51 18.58 17.20
C SER A 540 -30.21 17.35 16.60
N GLU A 541 -29.46 16.46 15.96
CA GLU A 541 -29.80 15.04 15.80
C GLU A 541 -28.57 14.14 15.55
N GLU A 542 -27.38 14.69 15.33
CA GLU A 542 -26.10 13.93 15.26
C GLU A 542 -25.25 14.18 16.53
N GLN A 543 -25.72 13.69 17.68
CA GLN A 543 -24.99 13.76 18.97
C GLN A 543 -24.70 12.35 19.50
N ILE A 544 -23.95 11.54 18.75
CA ILE A 544 -23.33 10.31 19.27
C ILE A 544 -21.97 10.05 18.59
N VAL A 545 -21.08 11.04 18.43
CA VAL A 545 -19.71 10.77 17.95
C VAL A 545 -18.72 11.82 18.48
N THR A 546 -18.56 11.94 19.80
CA THR A 546 -17.49 12.79 20.39
C THR A 546 -16.61 12.07 21.41
N VAL A 547 -16.96 10.84 21.78
CA VAL A 547 -16.14 9.95 22.63
C VAL A 547 -15.41 8.89 21.79
N GLU A 548 -15.86 8.64 20.55
CA GLU A 548 -15.21 7.68 19.65
C GLU A 548 -13.92 8.23 19.00
N GLU A 549 -13.77 9.54 18.83
CA GLU A 549 -12.60 10.12 18.15
C GLU A 549 -11.30 9.98 18.97
N GLU A 550 -11.34 10.11 20.29
CA GLU A 550 -10.19 9.84 21.17
C GLU A 550 -9.86 8.35 21.27
N ASN A 551 -10.89 7.48 21.27
CA ASN A 551 -10.71 6.03 21.21
C ASN A 551 -10.14 5.58 19.86
N ILE A 552 -10.54 6.20 18.75
CA ILE A 552 -10.00 5.93 17.40
C ILE A 552 -8.53 6.32 17.34
N ILE A 553 -8.12 7.47 17.89
CA ILE A 553 -6.72 7.89 17.92
C ILE A 553 -5.86 6.94 18.75
N SER A 554 -6.36 6.44 19.88
CA SER A 554 -5.65 5.41 20.66
C SER A 554 -5.59 4.04 19.94
N SER A 555 -6.62 3.69 19.16
CA SER A 555 -6.66 2.47 18.34
C SER A 555 -5.76 2.52 17.09
N ARG A 556 -5.47 3.73 16.56
CA ARG A 556 -4.54 3.96 15.44
C ARG A 556 -3.09 3.58 15.74
N ILE A 557 -2.73 3.51 17.03
CA ILE A 557 -1.36 3.20 17.48
C ILE A 557 -1.20 1.69 17.79
N GLN A 558 -2.29 0.91 17.79
CA GLN A 558 -2.29 -0.49 18.23
C GLN A 558 -2.91 -1.48 17.24
N SER A 559 -3.23 -1.10 16.00
CA SER A 559 -3.78 -2.07 15.05
C SER A 559 -2.68 -3.01 14.54
N GLU A 560 -2.84 -4.31 14.76
CA GLU A 560 -2.05 -5.38 14.11
C GLU A 560 -2.43 -5.59 12.62
N ASN A 561 -3.29 -4.73 12.07
CA ASN A 561 -3.86 -4.84 10.72
C ASN A 561 -2.81 -4.66 9.61
N TYR A 562 -2.85 -5.57 8.65
CA TYR A 562 -1.88 -5.69 7.57
C TYR A 562 -1.82 -4.47 6.64
N TYR A 563 -2.94 -3.77 6.50
CA TYR A 563 -3.06 -2.58 5.66
C TYR A 563 -2.59 -1.27 6.34
N LEU A 564 -2.49 -1.25 7.67
CA LEU A 564 -2.31 -0.03 8.48
C LEU A 564 -0.85 0.38 8.75
N TYR A 565 0.11 -0.13 7.98
CA TYR A 565 1.50 0.34 8.08
C TYR A 565 1.77 1.70 7.44
N GLU A 566 0.77 2.33 6.82
CA GLU A 566 0.75 3.79 6.82
C GLU A 566 0.31 4.22 8.22
N THR A 567 1.30 4.40 9.09
CA THR A 567 1.23 5.59 9.92
C THR A 567 0.91 6.71 8.96
N VAL A 568 -0.34 7.21 8.98
CA VAL A 568 -0.57 8.65 8.76
C VAL A 568 0.63 9.30 9.42
N ASP A 569 1.37 10.20 8.75
CA ASP A 569 2.47 10.91 9.38
C ASP A 569 1.97 11.51 10.71
N VAL A 570 2.04 10.73 11.79
CA VAL A 570 1.64 11.07 13.15
C VAL A 570 2.88 11.73 13.69
N GLU A 571 3.15 12.89 13.11
CA GLU A 571 4.00 13.93 13.66
C GLU A 571 3.83 15.20 12.81
N THR A 572 2.65 15.46 12.24
CA THR A 572 2.30 16.86 12.01
C THR A 572 2.03 17.48 13.38
N GLN A 573 3.10 17.96 14.03
CA GLN A 573 3.00 18.91 15.14
C GLN A 573 2.23 20.19 14.71
N HIS A 574 1.96 20.32 13.41
CA HIS A 574 1.20 21.38 12.79
C HIS A 574 -0.31 21.24 12.99
N GLY A 575 -0.96 22.26 13.54
CA GLY A 575 -2.40 22.22 13.74
C GLY A 575 -2.95 23.38 14.55
N THR A 576 -4.28 23.36 14.72
CA THR A 576 -4.98 24.38 15.48
C THR A 576 -4.86 24.09 16.98
N LYS A 577 -4.27 25.01 17.75
CA LYS A 577 -4.15 24.90 19.21
C LYS A 577 -4.96 25.96 19.92
N SER A 578 -5.50 25.62 21.10
CA SER A 578 -6.14 26.63 21.94
C SER A 578 -5.09 27.64 22.42
N LYS A 579 -5.50 28.87 22.69
CA LYS A 579 -4.59 29.91 23.22
C LYS A 579 -3.87 29.43 24.49
N LYS A 580 -4.58 28.69 25.35
CA LYS A 580 -4.04 28.11 26.59
C LYS A 580 -2.95 27.08 26.32
N ASP A 581 -3.11 26.24 25.29
CA ASP A 581 -2.12 25.22 24.93
C ASP A 581 -0.86 25.86 24.34
N ILE A 582 -1.03 26.91 23.53
CA ILE A 582 0.08 27.72 23.00
C ILE A 582 0.86 28.36 24.15
N ASP A 583 0.18 29.03 25.07
CA ASP A 583 0.81 29.70 26.21
C ASP A 583 1.55 28.71 27.13
N ASN A 584 0.94 27.55 27.40
CA ASN A 584 1.58 26.47 28.16
C ASN A 584 2.82 25.92 27.46
N LYS A 585 2.75 25.73 26.13
CA LYS A 585 3.89 25.22 25.35
C LYS A 585 5.04 26.21 25.30
N ILE A 586 4.75 27.49 25.10
CA ILE A 586 5.75 28.56 25.10
C ILE A 586 6.50 28.57 26.45
N LYS A 587 5.75 28.50 27.56
CA LYS A 587 6.33 28.48 28.91
C LYS A 587 7.15 27.22 29.20
N ASN A 588 6.61 26.03 28.93
CA ASN A 588 7.28 24.76 29.24
C ASN A 588 8.51 24.51 28.35
N GLY A 589 8.47 25.01 27.12
CA GLY A 589 9.56 24.89 26.14
C GLY A 589 10.60 25.99 26.22
N ASN A 590 10.45 27.01 27.08
CA ASN A 590 11.32 28.21 27.08
C ASN A 590 11.46 28.84 25.69
N PHE A 591 10.35 28.96 24.96
CA PHE A 591 10.34 29.59 23.64
C PHE A 591 10.49 31.11 23.78
N GLU A 592 11.48 31.68 23.09
CA GLU A 592 11.68 33.13 22.99
C GLU A 592 11.36 33.60 21.56
N SER A 593 10.73 34.76 21.40
CA SER A 593 10.53 35.34 20.07
C SER A 593 11.88 35.66 19.45
N ILE A 594 12.02 35.40 18.14
CA ILE A 594 13.22 35.72 17.38
C ILE A 594 13.65 37.18 17.56
N ASN A 595 12.68 38.07 17.80
CA ASN A 595 12.88 39.51 18.04
C ASN A 595 13.61 39.84 19.35
N ALA A 596 13.61 38.95 20.36
CA ALA A 596 14.07 39.28 21.70
C ALA A 596 15.61 39.26 21.86
N ARG A 597 16.36 38.55 20.99
CA ARG A 597 17.82 38.42 21.11
C ARG A 597 18.61 38.29 19.79
N SER A 598 18.02 38.49 18.61
CA SER A 598 18.82 38.39 17.38
C SER A 598 18.27 39.13 16.16
N SER A 599 19.21 39.72 15.44
CA SER A 599 19.18 40.12 14.03
C SER A 599 18.83 38.96 13.08
N LEU A 600 17.60 38.43 13.18
CA LEU A 600 16.91 37.86 12.03
C LEU A 600 16.01 38.99 11.56
N ASP A 601 16.45 39.62 10.49
CA ASP A 601 16.01 40.94 10.11
C ASP A 601 14.53 40.86 9.65
N LEU A 602 13.64 41.63 10.28
CA LEU A 602 12.21 41.74 9.88
C LEU A 602 12.07 42.10 8.39
N SER A 603 13.13 42.67 7.80
CA SER A 603 13.30 42.86 6.36
C SER A 603 13.12 41.58 5.55
N ASN A 604 13.59 40.41 6.01
CA ASN A 604 13.44 39.12 5.32
C ASN A 604 11.99 38.63 5.35
N ILE A 605 11.28 38.76 6.47
CA ILE A 605 9.85 38.38 6.57
C ILE A 605 9.02 39.29 5.66
N ASN A 606 9.29 40.60 5.65
CA ASN A 606 8.62 41.55 4.78
C ASN A 606 8.92 41.29 3.28
N LEU A 607 10.15 40.94 2.93
CA LEU A 607 10.51 40.51 1.57
C LEU A 607 9.74 39.25 1.15
N HIS A 608 9.59 38.27 2.04
CA HIS A 608 8.80 37.07 1.78
C HIS A 608 7.30 37.35 1.66
N ASN A 609 6.75 38.22 2.52
CA ASN A 609 5.39 38.70 2.39
C ASN A 609 5.17 39.38 1.03
N ASN A 610 6.08 40.27 0.61
CA ASN A 610 6.02 40.93 -0.71
C ASN A 610 6.11 39.91 -1.86
N SER A 611 7.03 38.94 -1.79
CA SER A 611 7.14 37.87 -2.78
C SER A 611 5.87 37.01 -2.84
N PHE A 612 5.25 36.74 -1.70
CA PHE A 612 3.99 36.01 -1.63
C PHE A 612 2.84 36.82 -2.24
N ILE A 613 2.74 38.12 -1.96
CA ILE A 613 1.76 39.01 -2.61
C ILE A 613 1.89 38.98 -4.14
N LEU A 614 3.11 39.00 -4.68
CA LEU A 614 3.32 38.85 -6.13
C LEU A 614 2.81 37.51 -6.68
N LYS A 615 2.94 36.41 -5.91
CA LYS A 615 2.35 35.11 -6.28
C LYS A 615 0.82 35.17 -6.26
N LEU A 616 0.23 35.83 -5.27
CA LEU A 616 -1.22 36.02 -5.18
C LEU A 616 -1.77 36.88 -6.33
N ASP A 617 -1.02 37.91 -6.75
CA ASP A 617 -1.34 38.73 -7.92
C ASP A 617 -1.33 37.92 -9.21
N ALA A 618 -0.32 37.06 -9.38
CA ALA A 618 -0.27 36.12 -10.50
C ALA A 618 -1.47 35.16 -10.50
N MET A 619 -1.87 34.65 -9.33
CA MET A 619 -3.07 33.82 -9.18
C MET A 619 -4.36 34.58 -9.56
N LYS A 620 -4.52 35.84 -9.14
CA LYS A 620 -5.65 36.70 -9.56
C LYS A 620 -5.72 36.89 -11.06
N LYS A 621 -4.56 37.14 -11.68
CA LYS A 621 -4.46 37.31 -13.13
C LYS A 621 -4.91 36.02 -13.84
N GLU A 622 -4.41 34.87 -13.38
CA GLU A 622 -4.76 33.58 -13.96
C GLU A 622 -6.26 33.24 -13.79
N ILE A 623 -6.86 33.55 -12.64
CA ILE A 623 -8.32 33.44 -12.44
C ILE A 623 -9.08 34.29 -13.47
N SER A 624 -8.62 35.53 -13.68
CA SER A 624 -9.23 36.46 -14.62
C SER A 624 -9.15 35.92 -16.05
N GLU A 625 -8.01 35.36 -16.45
CA GLU A 625 -7.81 34.70 -17.74
C GLU A 625 -8.74 33.48 -17.92
N TYR A 626 -8.93 32.67 -16.88
CA TYR A 626 -9.84 31.52 -16.93
C TYR A 626 -11.33 31.89 -17.02
N LYS A 627 -11.71 33.07 -16.53
CA LYS A 627 -13.08 33.61 -16.59
C LYS A 627 -13.41 34.29 -17.91
N LEU A 628 -12.42 34.65 -18.73
CA LEU A 628 -12.67 35.21 -20.06
C LEU A 628 -13.43 34.20 -20.94
N PRO A 629 -14.52 34.60 -21.62
CA PRO A 629 -15.16 33.76 -22.62
C PRO A 629 -14.17 33.38 -23.73
N ARG A 630 -14.22 32.13 -24.22
CA ARG A 630 -13.42 31.63 -25.36
C ARG A 630 -13.79 32.26 -26.72
N ALA A 631 -14.35 33.46 -26.75
CA ALA A 631 -14.54 34.23 -27.96
C ALA A 631 -13.40 35.24 -28.07
N ILE A 632 -12.84 35.42 -29.28
CA ILE A 632 -11.70 36.29 -29.64
C ILE A 632 -10.33 35.56 -29.70
N ASN A 633 -10.28 34.32 -30.19
CA ASN A 633 -9.03 33.79 -30.80
C ASN A 633 -9.24 33.15 -32.19
N ASP A 634 -10.48 33.13 -32.72
CA ASP A 634 -10.79 32.71 -34.11
C ASP A 634 -11.02 33.90 -35.06
N LEU A 635 -10.52 35.08 -34.71
CA LEU A 635 -10.56 36.29 -35.54
C LEU A 635 -9.21 36.99 -35.46
N PHE A 636 -8.15 36.34 -35.94
CA PHE A 636 -6.97 36.97 -36.56
C PHE A 636 -6.25 35.98 -37.46
#